data_AF-A0A9D7A0Z7-F1
#
_entry.id   AF-A0A9D7A0Z7-F1
#
_cell.length_a   1.000
_cell.length_b   1.000
_cell.length_c   1.000
_cell.angle_alpha   90.00
_cell.angle_beta   90.00
_cell.angle_gamma   90.00
#
_symmetry.space_group_name_H-M   'P 1'
#
loop_
_entity.id
_entity.type
_entity.pdbx_description
1 polymer ?
#
loop_
_entity_poly.entity_id
_entity_poly.type
_entity_poly.pdbx_seq_one_letter_code
_entity_poly.pdbx_strand_id
1 'polypeptide(L)'
;MQRRFFYLIGVLILLNCTSRSTNSIVQASPNGLGTALPISCSGSPVPTVCVYGYVYSDGSPVNGASVQIDSPYGSLYTTTASGALSTSAYFQANLSTNPLLVSPGDSITIHATYNGRTANTTFVVGAGGHQVDVIIIPAFDDWWDTAYSYRRPIPITTGSALGAGTIIKVDGMDLDALIGQAKARADHNDVRIVRRVAAYNWQEVARVYYTGWDIEFQLAATINAGTDSSYYLYYGNPSAGSPPTFSLPQGWWVDMYRDKWWSDYGGTWSFNEAMNYNNVCDPGLDHDGRIGSAFDESDKFRGRLFIPYDGTWTFRVYTNDGYRLYLDDAEVGHFDGYDGDRWVTIGSMNLKPGWHKMDLRNMWVNCGAWRFTMAGPSFSDQIVPAHYFQQVWDGVKTGNTPGTEDARVVSNPPIVTFNAMNPNASVVQGQSISFQGTAIDNDESGNSITQYVWRSDVNGLIGTQASLTISSSTLAAGSHTIYFRARDNEGVWSEEVGRPLQVTAPIAPAITSLAPSSTTAGGAGFTLTVNGSNFINGAIVYWNGSARATTFIHSAQLTAAIPSADIASAGSINVSVVNPGGATSNAQTFTVNTAGTPTYTPTATRTATPTATRTATPTPTATPSGGNKAWTFMLYLAGDNDLHAYLERAIAQLEAQQPNPDVNVVVLFDNDRKNDSWRFLVQPGGNYTLGVNKWYLGEVNTGDPQSLIDFINWTRANYPAQHYYLALADHGRGTSGVAWDDSSSKDYLTTPELRAALNAATNSGAWKIDVLHYDACLMALFENAYQVKEYANYLVASENLGWSIFAYDAYTRNGIRGISGARAPYEFALVLPKVNATTTARQLATDIANAYFNHPALSTYPRTISALDLSRATNVRQALDALATALRANLNSIKTNIQNTRTATQKFDSRDYFKITQDDEYVDLYHLAAQLKTYIADATVQSAAQNLMNAITTMVVVNQRASGMWGYDEQTYWDLQNANGVALYFPPKPGTADYNRYIGHQTFVFTTESVWDQFLVDYFGLLGLPPEPGSEVLPPGMLRSGLNFYLPYVDK
;
A
#
# COMPACT_ATOMS: atom_id res chain seq x y z
N MET A 1 -35.21 24.87 31.37
CA MET A 1 -35.49 23.54 31.96
C MET A 1 -34.42 22.60 31.40
N GLN A 2 -33.21 22.64 31.96
CA GLN A 2 -32.72 21.82 33.10
C GLN A 2 -32.63 20.33 32.72
N ARG A 3 -31.41 19.82 32.44
CA ARG A 3 -30.48 19.13 33.37
C ARG A 3 -30.98 17.69 33.64
N ARG A 4 -30.21 16.59 33.62
CA ARG A 4 -28.84 16.27 34.10
C ARG A 4 -28.68 14.73 33.88
N PHE A 5 -27.52 14.20 33.41
CA PHE A 5 -26.51 13.40 34.19
C PHE A 5 -27.00 12.01 34.72
N PHE A 6 -26.26 10.90 34.85
CA PHE A 6 -24.85 10.52 35.17
C PHE A 6 -24.70 8.99 34.80
N TYR A 7 -23.55 8.48 34.28
CA TYR A 7 -22.56 7.54 34.91
C TYR A 7 -23.10 6.17 35.42
N LEU A 8 -22.42 5.01 35.52
CA LEU A 8 -21.07 4.43 35.29
C LEU A 8 -21.14 2.99 35.93
N ILE A 9 -20.18 2.09 35.64
CA ILE A 9 -19.82 0.86 36.45
C ILE A 9 -20.81 -0.32 36.35
N GLY A 10 -20.46 -1.61 36.27
CA GLY A 10 -19.22 -2.38 36.34
C GLY A 10 -19.51 -3.77 36.95
N VAL A 11 -18.73 -4.79 36.55
CA VAL A 11 -18.15 -5.83 37.41
C VAL A 11 -19.03 -6.98 38.00
N LEU A 12 -18.66 -8.20 37.55
CA LEU A 12 -18.45 -9.48 38.28
C LEU A 12 -19.62 -10.44 38.66
N ILE A 13 -19.43 -11.72 38.23
CA ILE A 13 -19.49 -12.99 39.02
C ILE A 13 -20.91 -13.56 39.28
N LEU A 14 -21.26 -14.84 39.06
CA LEU A 14 -20.66 -16.11 39.52
C LEU A 14 -21.23 -17.34 38.75
N LEU A 15 -20.44 -18.42 38.69
CA LEU A 15 -20.71 -19.75 38.13
C LEU A 15 -21.89 -20.52 38.79
N ASN A 16 -22.51 -21.46 38.06
CA ASN A 16 -22.33 -22.91 38.33
C ASN A 16 -22.92 -23.87 37.29
N CYS A 17 -22.19 -24.97 37.11
CA CYS A 17 -22.39 -26.21 36.33
C CYS A 17 -23.84 -26.74 36.28
N THR A 18 -24.28 -27.50 35.26
CA THR A 18 -23.87 -28.91 35.02
C THR A 18 -24.16 -29.45 33.61
N SER A 19 -23.12 -30.05 33.02
CA SER A 19 -23.02 -31.27 32.19
C SER A 19 -24.10 -31.73 31.19
N ARG A 20 -23.56 -32.03 29.99
CA ARG A 20 -23.88 -33.11 29.01
C ARG A 20 -25.14 -32.97 28.13
N SER A 21 -24.92 -32.56 26.89
CA SER A 21 -25.06 -33.45 25.71
C SER A 21 -24.53 -32.78 24.44
N THR A 22 -23.77 -33.55 23.66
CA THR A 22 -23.58 -33.50 22.20
C THR A 22 -24.19 -32.30 21.48
N ASN A 23 -23.38 -31.34 21.01
CA ASN A 23 -23.81 -30.42 19.95
C ASN A 23 -22.62 -29.91 19.14
N SER A 24 -22.76 -30.04 17.84
CA SER A 24 -21.99 -29.42 16.76
C SER A 24 -21.77 -27.93 17.05
N ILE A 25 -20.55 -27.42 16.92
CA ILE A 25 -20.29 -25.98 17.10
C ILE A 25 -20.66 -25.24 15.81
N VAL A 26 -21.53 -24.25 15.96
CA VAL A 26 -22.07 -23.36 14.92
C VAL A 26 -21.39 -22.00 15.03
N GLN A 27 -21.10 -21.39 13.89
CA GLN A 27 -20.60 -20.02 13.78
C GLN A 27 -21.78 -19.08 13.51
N ALA A 28 -22.01 -18.10 14.39
CA ALA A 28 -22.88 -16.96 14.10
C ALA A 28 -22.04 -15.86 13.42
N SER A 29 -22.47 -15.38 12.26
CA SER A 29 -21.94 -14.14 11.69
C SER A 29 -22.87 -12.99 12.07
N PRO A 30 -22.37 -11.91 12.71
CA PRO A 30 -23.14 -10.68 12.88
C PRO A 30 -23.46 -9.98 11.53
N ASN A 31 -22.77 -10.38 10.45
CA ASN A 31 -22.92 -9.85 9.10
C ASN A 31 -23.11 -11.04 8.13
N GLY A 32 -24.36 -11.52 7.98
CA GLY A 32 -24.70 -12.68 7.16
C GLY A 32 -24.09 -12.67 5.76
N LEU A 33 -23.87 -13.88 5.20
CA LEU A 33 -23.36 -14.12 3.83
C LEU A 33 -24.42 -13.82 2.74
N GLY A 34 -25.43 -13.00 3.04
CA GLY A 34 -26.59 -12.72 2.18
C GLY A 34 -27.06 -11.26 2.26
N THR A 35 -27.85 -10.82 1.27
CA THR A 35 -28.43 -9.48 1.22
C THR A 35 -29.28 -9.18 2.47
N ALA A 36 -29.02 -8.05 3.13
CA ALA A 36 -29.73 -7.65 4.35
C ALA A 36 -31.26 -7.54 4.13
N LEU A 37 -32.05 -8.23 4.96
CA LEU A 37 -33.51 -8.17 4.92
C LEU A 37 -34.04 -6.91 5.68
N PRO A 38 -35.18 -6.30 5.29
CA PRO A 38 -35.70 -5.11 5.95
C PRO A 38 -36.05 -5.35 7.45
N ILE A 39 -35.49 -4.52 8.34
CA ILE A 39 -35.59 -4.65 9.82
C ILE A 39 -36.86 -3.96 10.37
N SER A 40 -38.04 -4.26 9.82
CA SER A 40 -39.29 -3.77 10.43
C SER A 40 -40.32 -4.88 10.56
N CYS A 41 -40.71 -5.20 11.80
CA CYS A 41 -41.79 -6.12 12.09
C CYS A 41 -43.11 -5.50 11.56
N SER A 42 -43.61 -5.94 10.41
CA SER A 42 -44.85 -5.41 9.85
C SER A 42 -46.06 -5.89 10.67
N GLY A 43 -46.78 -4.97 11.31
CA GLY A 43 -48.20 -5.16 11.62
C GLY A 43 -48.67 -5.29 13.09
N SER A 44 -48.01 -4.70 14.10
CA SER A 44 -48.66 -4.56 15.44
C SER A 44 -48.12 -3.36 16.26
N PRO A 45 -48.98 -2.63 17.02
CA PRO A 45 -48.62 -1.34 17.65
C PRO A 45 -47.96 -1.45 19.05
N VAL A 46 -47.23 -2.52 19.35
CA VAL A 46 -46.48 -2.71 20.62
C VAL A 46 -45.05 -3.14 20.24
N PRO A 47 -43.98 -2.72 20.96
CA PRO A 47 -42.60 -3.09 20.62
C PRO A 47 -42.47 -4.60 20.55
N THR A 48 -42.49 -5.12 19.32
CA THR A 48 -42.50 -6.54 19.01
C THR A 48 -41.08 -6.90 18.58
N VAL A 49 -40.54 -7.95 19.17
CA VAL A 49 -39.25 -8.53 18.84
C VAL A 49 -39.47 -9.58 17.76
N CYS A 50 -38.74 -9.52 16.66
CA CYS A 50 -38.85 -10.47 15.56
C CYS A 50 -37.47 -10.95 15.10
N VAL A 51 -37.41 -12.16 14.53
CA VAL A 51 -36.18 -12.73 13.96
C VAL A 51 -36.38 -13.17 12.53
N TYR A 52 -35.37 -12.95 11.70
CA TYR A 52 -35.27 -13.41 10.31
C TYR A 52 -33.94 -14.12 10.11
N GLY A 53 -33.84 -15.08 9.19
CA GLY A 53 -32.56 -15.74 8.96
C GLY A 53 -32.57 -16.72 7.79
N TYR A 54 -31.39 -16.92 7.21
CA TYR A 54 -31.14 -17.97 6.24
C TYR A 54 -30.61 -19.23 6.94
N VAL A 55 -30.96 -20.40 6.40
CA VAL A 55 -30.27 -21.65 6.75
C VAL A 55 -29.39 -22.02 5.57
N TYR A 56 -28.08 -22.16 5.79
CA TYR A 56 -27.11 -22.49 4.76
C TYR A 56 -26.70 -23.97 4.85
N SER A 57 -26.59 -24.64 3.70
CA SER A 57 -25.89 -25.92 3.54
C SER A 57 -25.00 -25.81 2.30
N ASP A 58 -23.76 -26.30 2.38
CA ASP A 58 -22.78 -26.25 1.28
C ASP A 58 -22.60 -24.84 0.66
N GLY A 59 -22.63 -23.82 1.53
CA GLY A 59 -22.43 -22.42 1.14
C GLY A 59 -23.63 -21.73 0.49
N SER A 60 -24.81 -22.38 0.39
CA SER A 60 -26.01 -21.81 -0.22
C SER A 60 -27.25 -21.88 0.70
N PRO A 61 -28.18 -20.89 0.67
CA PRO A 61 -29.43 -20.95 1.41
C PRO A 61 -30.32 -22.11 0.94
N VAL A 62 -30.84 -22.91 1.87
CA VAL A 62 -31.65 -24.09 1.55
C VAL A 62 -33.14 -23.85 1.79
N ASN A 63 -33.97 -24.35 0.86
CA ASN A 63 -35.43 -24.33 0.97
C ASN A 63 -35.94 -25.59 1.70
N GLY A 64 -36.85 -25.43 2.65
CA GLY A 64 -37.45 -26.53 3.40
C GLY A 64 -36.67 -27.02 4.63
N ALA A 65 -35.70 -26.26 5.14
CA ALA A 65 -35.08 -26.57 6.42
C ALA A 65 -36.09 -26.37 7.56
N SER A 66 -36.18 -27.32 8.49
CA SER A 66 -37.01 -27.21 9.70
C SER A 66 -36.29 -26.36 10.73
N VAL A 67 -36.93 -25.32 11.24
CA VAL A 67 -36.36 -24.39 12.20
C VAL A 67 -37.22 -24.38 13.46
N GLN A 68 -36.68 -24.84 14.57
CA GLN A 68 -37.27 -24.72 15.90
C GLN A 68 -36.61 -23.55 16.63
N ILE A 69 -37.41 -22.66 17.20
CA ILE A 69 -36.94 -21.54 18.01
C ILE A 69 -37.44 -21.79 19.42
N ASP A 70 -36.52 -21.90 20.36
CA ASP A 70 -36.79 -22.13 21.77
C ASP A 70 -36.50 -20.86 22.57
N SER A 71 -37.46 -20.48 23.42
CA SER A 71 -37.30 -19.45 24.45
C SER A 71 -37.55 -20.06 25.84
N PRO A 72 -37.26 -19.32 26.93
CA PRO A 72 -37.63 -19.75 28.27
C PRO A 72 -39.14 -19.95 28.48
N TYR A 73 -39.99 -19.43 27.58
CA TYR A 73 -41.44 -19.42 27.72
C TYR A 73 -42.16 -20.39 26.78
N GLY A 74 -41.47 -20.94 25.77
CA GLY A 74 -42.02 -21.94 24.86
C GLY A 74 -41.18 -22.13 23.60
N SER A 75 -41.70 -22.95 22.68
CA SER A 75 -41.02 -23.31 21.44
C SER A 75 -41.92 -23.06 20.23
N LEU A 76 -41.36 -22.53 19.15
CA LEU A 76 -42.05 -22.31 17.87
C LEU A 76 -41.33 -23.07 16.77
N TYR A 77 -42.07 -23.76 15.92
CA TYR A 77 -41.53 -24.46 14.76
C TYR A 77 -41.94 -23.74 13.48
N THR A 78 -40.98 -23.52 12.60
CA THR A 78 -41.15 -22.90 11.28
C THR A 78 -40.24 -23.61 10.26
N THR A 79 -40.26 -23.18 9.01
CA THR A 79 -39.37 -23.70 7.95
C THR A 79 -38.82 -22.58 7.09
N THR A 80 -37.69 -22.82 6.41
CA THR A 80 -37.20 -21.88 5.39
C THR A 80 -38.03 -22.00 4.11
N ALA A 81 -38.45 -20.87 3.55
CA ALA A 81 -39.14 -20.79 2.26
C ALA A 81 -38.79 -19.49 1.53
N SER A 82 -38.86 -19.51 0.19
CA SER A 82 -38.75 -18.28 -0.62
C SER A 82 -40.01 -17.44 -0.44
N GLY A 83 -39.87 -16.13 -0.22
CA GLY A 83 -40.98 -15.25 0.14
C GLY A 83 -40.85 -13.84 -0.42
N ALA A 84 -41.82 -12.97 -0.10
CA ALA A 84 -41.89 -11.61 -0.65
C ALA A 84 -40.68 -10.71 -0.30
N LEU A 85 -39.91 -11.05 0.74
CA LEU A 85 -38.75 -10.26 1.19
C LEU A 85 -37.42 -10.71 0.57
N SER A 86 -37.33 -11.93 0.02
CA SER A 86 -36.11 -12.47 -0.59
C SER A 86 -36.42 -13.64 -1.52
N THR A 87 -35.76 -13.64 -2.68
CA THR A 87 -35.79 -14.77 -3.65
C THR A 87 -35.10 -16.01 -3.11
N SER A 88 -34.14 -15.86 -2.18
CA SER A 88 -33.52 -16.96 -1.44
C SER A 88 -34.39 -17.38 -0.24
N ALA A 89 -34.41 -18.68 0.08
CA ALA A 89 -35.27 -19.23 1.13
C ALA A 89 -34.80 -18.83 2.54
N TYR A 90 -35.70 -18.28 3.34
CA TYR A 90 -35.42 -17.77 4.70
C TYR A 90 -36.53 -18.19 5.68
N PHE A 91 -36.25 -18.13 6.98
CA PHE A 91 -37.25 -18.27 8.04
C PHE A 91 -37.52 -16.92 8.70
N GLN A 92 -38.72 -16.75 9.25
CA GLN A 92 -39.11 -15.58 10.03
C GLN A 92 -40.03 -15.96 11.19
N ALA A 93 -39.91 -15.28 12.33
CA ALA A 93 -40.78 -15.47 13.49
C ALA A 93 -40.99 -14.19 14.29
N ASN A 94 -42.21 -13.97 14.77
CA ASN A 94 -42.50 -12.99 15.81
C ASN A 94 -42.25 -13.63 17.17
N LEU A 95 -41.28 -13.09 17.90
CA LEU A 95 -40.82 -13.65 19.17
C LEU A 95 -41.67 -13.18 20.35
N SER A 96 -42.36 -12.04 20.24
CA SER A 96 -43.14 -11.46 21.34
C SER A 96 -44.56 -11.99 21.48
N THR A 97 -44.98 -12.94 20.65
CA THR A 97 -46.30 -13.59 20.72
C THR A 97 -46.21 -15.03 21.22
N ASN A 98 -47.32 -15.57 21.74
CA ASN A 98 -47.41 -16.98 22.11
C ASN A 98 -47.04 -17.87 20.90
N PRO A 99 -46.14 -18.88 21.05
CA PRO A 99 -45.66 -19.48 22.30
C PRO A 99 -44.37 -18.91 22.88
N LEU A 100 -43.70 -17.94 22.23
CA LEU A 100 -42.35 -17.53 22.61
C LEU A 100 -42.30 -16.40 23.65
N LEU A 101 -43.25 -15.45 23.61
CA LEU A 101 -43.41 -14.33 24.57
C LEU A 101 -42.10 -13.60 24.97
N VAL A 102 -41.13 -13.52 24.06
CA VAL A 102 -39.77 -12.99 24.27
C VAL A 102 -39.78 -11.46 24.34
N SER A 103 -39.08 -10.93 25.34
CA SER A 103 -38.80 -9.51 25.53
C SER A 103 -37.30 -9.20 25.34
N PRO A 104 -36.92 -7.94 25.05
CA PRO A 104 -35.50 -7.57 24.95
C PRO A 104 -34.73 -7.92 26.24
N GLY A 105 -33.64 -8.67 26.11
CA GLY A 105 -32.84 -9.20 27.21
C GLY A 105 -33.00 -10.70 27.45
N ASP A 106 -34.04 -11.32 26.88
CA ASP A 106 -34.22 -12.77 26.93
C ASP A 106 -33.32 -13.47 25.91
N SER A 107 -32.88 -14.69 26.23
CA SER A 107 -32.10 -15.53 25.31
C SER A 107 -33.02 -16.47 24.54
N ILE A 108 -32.79 -16.62 23.24
CA ILE A 108 -33.44 -17.65 22.41
C ILE A 108 -32.40 -18.59 21.81
N THR A 109 -32.79 -19.82 21.52
CA THR A 109 -31.99 -20.78 20.76
C THR A 109 -32.73 -21.16 19.48
N ILE A 110 -32.05 -21.09 18.34
CA ILE A 110 -32.58 -21.48 17.04
C ILE A 110 -31.91 -22.78 16.62
N HIS A 111 -32.69 -23.84 16.41
CA HIS A 111 -32.29 -25.14 15.90
C HIS A 111 -32.76 -25.29 14.45
N ALA A 112 -31.85 -25.28 13.49
CA ALA A 112 -32.15 -25.54 12.08
C ALA A 112 -31.74 -26.97 11.69
N THR A 113 -32.64 -27.70 11.03
CA THR A 113 -32.45 -29.07 10.58
C THR A 113 -32.74 -29.19 9.09
N TYR A 114 -31.79 -29.72 8.32
CA TYR A 114 -31.92 -29.97 6.89
C TYR A 114 -31.21 -31.28 6.53
N ASN A 115 -31.82 -32.13 5.69
CA ASN A 115 -31.31 -33.45 5.30
C ASN A 115 -30.85 -34.32 6.50
N GLY A 116 -31.62 -34.31 7.59
CA GLY A 116 -31.36 -35.11 8.80
C GLY A 116 -30.22 -34.60 9.69
N ARG A 117 -29.66 -33.41 9.40
CA ARG A 117 -28.58 -32.77 10.18
C ARG A 117 -29.09 -31.51 10.85
N THR A 118 -28.70 -31.29 12.11
CA THR A 118 -29.14 -30.14 12.92
C THR A 118 -27.96 -29.26 13.34
N ALA A 119 -28.14 -27.95 13.22
CA ALA A 119 -27.25 -26.91 13.74
C ALA A 119 -28.08 -26.01 14.67
N ASN A 120 -27.47 -25.50 15.75
CA ASN A 120 -28.15 -24.57 16.66
C ASN A 120 -27.30 -23.34 17.01
N THR A 121 -27.96 -22.23 17.32
CA THR A 121 -27.32 -20.99 17.78
C THR A 121 -28.15 -20.33 18.85
N THR A 122 -27.51 -19.77 19.87
CA THR A 122 -28.16 -19.10 21.01
C THR A 122 -27.67 -17.66 21.10
N PHE A 123 -28.60 -16.72 21.25
CA PHE A 123 -28.25 -15.32 21.44
C PHE A 123 -29.30 -14.58 22.29
N VAL A 124 -28.85 -13.47 22.89
CA VAL A 124 -29.70 -12.57 23.67
C VAL A 124 -30.34 -11.55 22.74
N VAL A 125 -31.67 -11.44 22.80
CA VAL A 125 -32.43 -10.67 21.83
C VAL A 125 -32.56 -9.20 22.29
N GLY A 126 -32.27 -8.25 21.41
CA GLY A 126 -32.47 -6.81 21.65
C GLY A 126 -33.86 -6.30 21.25
N ALA A 127 -34.11 -4.99 21.38
CA ALA A 127 -35.34 -4.38 20.86
C ALA A 127 -35.31 -4.32 19.32
N GLY A 128 -36.42 -4.67 18.66
CA GLY A 128 -36.55 -4.61 17.20
C GLY A 128 -36.34 -5.97 16.49
N GLY A 129 -36.09 -5.92 15.18
CA GLY A 129 -35.84 -7.09 14.34
C GLY A 129 -34.37 -7.52 14.38
N HIS A 130 -34.12 -8.84 14.42
CA HIS A 130 -32.77 -9.43 14.42
C HIS A 130 -32.60 -10.35 13.21
N GLN A 131 -31.46 -10.28 12.53
CA GLN A 131 -31.10 -11.27 11.52
C GLN A 131 -30.13 -12.30 12.11
N VAL A 132 -30.48 -13.58 12.02
CA VAL A 132 -29.68 -14.70 12.54
C VAL A 132 -29.66 -15.84 11.54
N ASP A 133 -28.52 -16.01 10.88
CA ASP A 133 -28.31 -17.08 9.92
C ASP A 133 -27.72 -18.33 10.61
N VAL A 134 -28.15 -19.51 10.17
CA VAL A 134 -27.69 -20.80 10.72
C VAL A 134 -26.99 -21.60 9.63
N ILE A 135 -25.75 -22.02 9.87
CA ILE A 135 -24.95 -22.80 8.92
C ILE A 135 -24.97 -24.27 9.34
N ILE A 136 -25.48 -25.14 8.48
CA ILE A 136 -25.39 -26.60 8.60
C ILE A 136 -24.15 -27.04 7.82
N ILE A 137 -23.11 -27.42 8.56
CA ILE A 137 -21.83 -27.85 8.01
C ILE A 137 -21.98 -29.29 7.45
N PRO A 138 -21.50 -29.59 6.23
CA PRO A 138 -21.47 -30.97 5.77
C PRO A 138 -20.55 -31.83 6.64
N ALA A 139 -20.90 -33.11 6.82
CA ALA A 139 -20.03 -34.06 7.51
C ALA A 139 -18.66 -34.08 6.83
N PHE A 140 -17.62 -33.71 7.57
CA PHE A 140 -16.22 -33.81 7.18
C PHE A 140 -15.81 -35.29 7.16
N ASP A 141 -16.23 -36.01 6.12
CA ASP A 141 -15.60 -37.24 5.68
C ASP A 141 -15.03 -36.96 4.29
N ASP A 142 -13.71 -36.78 4.19
CA ASP A 142 -12.84 -37.14 3.03
C ASP A 142 -11.62 -36.23 2.81
N TRP A 143 -11.31 -35.25 3.65
CA TRP A 143 -10.16 -34.35 3.38
C TRP A 143 -9.31 -34.08 4.63
N TRP A 144 -8.72 -35.13 5.22
CA TRP A 144 -7.46 -35.05 5.97
C TRP A 144 -6.92 -36.45 6.30
N ASP A 145 -5.76 -36.82 5.74
CA ASP A 145 -4.86 -37.82 6.33
C ASP A 145 -3.43 -37.28 6.20
N THR A 146 -2.77 -37.06 7.33
CA THR A 146 -1.53 -36.30 7.50
C THR A 146 -0.27 -37.08 7.10
N ALA A 147 -0.36 -37.94 6.10
CA ALA A 147 0.75 -38.78 5.62
C ALA A 147 0.85 -38.88 4.09
N TYR A 148 0.78 -37.72 3.40
CA TYR A 148 1.07 -37.55 1.96
C TYR A 148 0.62 -38.74 1.07
N SER A 149 -0.67 -39.06 1.15
CA SER A 149 -1.32 -40.13 0.38
C SER A 149 -2.62 -39.58 -0.21
N TYR A 150 -2.59 -39.06 -1.43
CA TYR A 150 -3.81 -38.57 -2.08
C TYR A 150 -4.64 -39.74 -2.60
N ARG A 151 -5.94 -39.77 -2.26
CA ARG A 151 -6.90 -40.79 -2.73
C ARG A 151 -8.10 -40.12 -3.38
N ARG A 152 -8.44 -40.47 -4.62
CA ARG A 152 -9.67 -40.01 -5.29
C ARG A 152 -10.60 -41.21 -5.55
N PRO A 153 -11.87 -41.18 -5.11
CA PRO A 153 -12.80 -42.25 -5.43
C PRO A 153 -13.00 -42.33 -6.95
N ILE A 154 -12.92 -43.54 -7.48
CA ILE A 154 -13.16 -43.83 -8.89
C ILE A 154 -14.26 -44.90 -9.00
N PRO A 155 -15.44 -44.57 -9.54
CA PRO A 155 -16.44 -45.59 -9.83
C PRO A 155 -15.95 -46.47 -10.98
N ILE A 156 -15.90 -47.78 -10.77
CA ILE A 156 -15.56 -48.75 -11.81
C ILE A 156 -16.82 -49.54 -12.17
N THR A 157 -17.17 -49.55 -13.45
CA THR A 157 -18.29 -50.34 -14.00
C THR A 157 -17.75 -51.36 -15.00
N THR A 158 -18.00 -52.65 -14.75
CA THR A 158 -17.60 -53.73 -15.67
C THR A 158 -18.80 -54.57 -16.07
N GLY A 159 -18.91 -54.91 -17.36
CA GLY A 159 -19.99 -55.75 -17.89
C GLY A 159 -19.84 -57.25 -17.56
N SER A 160 -18.62 -57.69 -17.27
CA SER A 160 -18.25 -59.04 -16.83
C SER A 160 -17.05 -58.97 -15.89
N ALA A 161 -16.83 -60.00 -15.06
CA ALA A 161 -15.73 -59.98 -14.10
C ALA A 161 -14.36 -59.99 -14.81
N LEU A 162 -13.45 -59.12 -14.37
CA LEU A 162 -12.09 -58.99 -14.89
C LEU A 162 -11.12 -59.69 -13.94
N GLY A 163 -10.43 -60.73 -14.42
CA GLY A 163 -9.50 -61.52 -13.61
C GLY A 163 -8.17 -60.81 -13.33
N ALA A 164 -7.48 -61.24 -12.27
CA ALA A 164 -6.11 -60.81 -11.99
C ALA A 164 -5.19 -61.06 -13.20
N GLY A 165 -4.32 -60.10 -13.52
CA GLY A 165 -3.44 -60.07 -14.68
C GLY A 165 -3.98 -59.31 -15.89
N THR A 166 -5.27 -58.95 -15.90
CA THR A 166 -5.90 -58.19 -17.00
C THR A 166 -5.36 -56.76 -17.06
N ILE A 167 -5.05 -56.28 -18.27
CA ILE A 167 -4.64 -54.89 -18.52
C ILE A 167 -5.87 -54.06 -18.86
N ILE A 168 -6.02 -52.91 -18.20
CA ILE A 168 -7.15 -51.99 -18.41
C ILE A 168 -6.60 -50.64 -18.89
N LYS A 169 -7.18 -50.12 -19.98
CA LYS A 169 -6.99 -48.75 -20.46
C LYS A 169 -8.13 -47.87 -19.93
N VAL A 170 -7.81 -46.68 -19.44
CA VAL A 170 -8.81 -45.74 -18.91
C VAL A 170 -9.18 -44.74 -20.00
N ASP A 171 -10.24 -45.01 -20.75
CA ASP A 171 -10.79 -44.06 -21.74
C ASP A 171 -11.73 -43.05 -21.07
N GLY A 172 -11.56 -41.75 -21.36
CA GLY A 172 -12.52 -40.69 -21.01
C GLY A 172 -12.23 -39.87 -19.74
N MET A 173 -11.06 -40.02 -19.10
CA MET A 173 -10.57 -39.07 -18.10
C MET A 173 -9.59 -38.08 -18.73
N ASP A 174 -9.71 -36.79 -18.43
CA ASP A 174 -8.75 -35.76 -18.82
C ASP A 174 -7.39 -36.04 -18.13
N LEU A 175 -6.52 -36.71 -18.89
CA LEU A 175 -5.28 -37.27 -18.40
C LEU A 175 -4.24 -36.18 -18.12
N ASP A 176 -4.31 -35.04 -18.81
CA ASP A 176 -3.38 -33.91 -18.64
C ASP A 176 -3.65 -33.16 -17.32
N ALA A 177 -4.92 -33.01 -16.93
CA ALA A 177 -5.29 -32.45 -15.63
C ALA A 177 -4.85 -33.35 -14.45
N LEU A 178 -4.92 -34.67 -14.63
CA LEU A 178 -4.52 -35.65 -13.64
C LEU A 178 -2.99 -35.71 -13.47
N ILE A 179 -2.25 -35.71 -14.59
CA ILE A 179 -0.78 -35.72 -14.62
C ILE A 179 -0.21 -34.41 -14.08
N GLY A 180 -0.84 -33.26 -14.39
CA GLY A 180 -0.42 -31.96 -13.88
C GLY A 180 -0.49 -31.86 -12.36
N GLN A 181 -1.54 -32.39 -11.75
CA GLN A 181 -1.69 -32.40 -10.28
C GLN A 181 -0.77 -33.43 -9.60
N ALA A 182 -0.56 -34.60 -10.22
CA ALA A 182 0.34 -35.62 -9.69
C ALA A 182 1.82 -35.19 -9.73
N LYS A 183 2.27 -34.58 -10.84
CA LYS A 183 3.65 -34.08 -10.99
C LYS A 183 3.97 -32.87 -10.13
N ALA A 184 2.98 -32.04 -9.80
CA ALA A 184 3.19 -30.85 -8.97
C ALA A 184 3.37 -31.16 -7.47
N ARG A 185 3.10 -32.40 -7.01
CA ARG A 185 2.96 -32.70 -5.57
C ARG A 185 3.58 -34.02 -5.08
N ALA A 186 4.21 -34.82 -5.94
CA ALA A 186 4.91 -36.03 -5.52
C ALA A 186 6.27 -36.13 -6.21
N ASP A 187 7.31 -36.45 -5.44
CA ASP A 187 8.69 -36.51 -5.95
C ASP A 187 9.00 -37.83 -6.71
N HIS A 188 8.07 -38.79 -6.87
CA HIS A 188 8.29 -40.02 -7.67
C HIS A 188 7.00 -40.68 -8.26
N ASN A 189 7.19 -41.44 -9.35
CA ASN A 189 6.20 -41.99 -10.33
C ASN A 189 5.32 -43.21 -9.88
N ASP A 190 4.75 -43.26 -8.67
CA ASP A 190 3.93 -44.43 -8.23
C ASP A 190 2.42 -44.13 -8.14
N VAL A 191 1.65 -44.68 -9.07
CA VAL A 191 0.18 -44.54 -9.16
C VAL A 191 -0.49 -45.92 -9.08
N ARG A 192 -1.47 -46.06 -8.19
CA ARG A 192 -2.14 -47.34 -7.88
C ARG A 192 -3.66 -47.20 -7.85
N ILE A 193 -4.37 -48.29 -8.10
CA ILE A 193 -5.80 -48.43 -7.76
C ILE A 193 -5.90 -49.29 -6.51
N VAL A 194 -6.58 -48.77 -5.49
CA VAL A 194 -6.82 -49.46 -4.22
C VAL A 194 -8.32 -49.60 -3.95
N ARG A 195 -8.73 -50.63 -3.23
CA ARG A 195 -10.11 -50.83 -2.79
C ARG A 195 -10.21 -50.73 -1.28
N ARG A 196 -11.24 -50.05 -0.79
CA ARG A 196 -11.58 -50.02 0.64
C ARG A 196 -12.27 -51.33 1.01
N VAL A 197 -11.61 -52.15 1.82
CA VAL A 197 -12.16 -53.45 2.28
C VAL A 197 -12.74 -53.37 3.70
N ALA A 198 -12.35 -52.38 4.49
CA ALA A 198 -12.99 -52.00 5.76
C ALA A 198 -12.75 -50.51 6.05
N ALA A 199 -13.37 -49.95 7.10
CA ALA A 199 -13.30 -48.53 7.45
C ALA A 199 -11.87 -47.95 7.45
N TYR A 200 -10.85 -48.77 7.76
CA TYR A 200 -9.44 -48.37 7.77
C TYR A 200 -8.49 -49.34 7.04
N ASN A 201 -9.01 -50.36 6.33
CA ASN A 201 -8.18 -51.31 5.57
C ASN A 201 -8.36 -51.12 4.07
N TRP A 202 -7.23 -51.05 3.38
CA TRP A 202 -7.12 -50.81 1.95
C TRP A 202 -6.33 -51.93 1.29
N GLN A 203 -6.83 -52.41 0.16
CA GLN A 203 -6.17 -53.46 -0.63
C GLN A 203 -5.73 -52.87 -1.97
N GLU A 204 -4.49 -53.11 -2.38
CA GLU A 204 -4.03 -52.77 -3.74
C GLU A 204 -4.67 -53.71 -4.77
N VAL A 205 -5.24 -53.11 -5.81
CA VAL A 205 -6.02 -53.80 -6.85
C VAL A 205 -5.30 -53.75 -8.19
N ALA A 206 -4.61 -52.65 -8.48
CA ALA A 206 -3.82 -52.48 -9.69
C ALA A 206 -2.69 -51.48 -9.47
N ARG A 207 -1.61 -51.61 -10.22
CA ARG A 207 -0.49 -50.65 -10.24
C ARG A 207 -0.22 -50.24 -11.68
N VAL A 208 0.20 -49.00 -11.90
CA VAL A 208 0.57 -48.53 -13.23
C VAL A 208 1.69 -49.39 -13.82
N TYR A 209 1.50 -49.79 -15.08
CA TYR A 209 2.49 -50.46 -15.91
C TYR A 209 2.74 -49.61 -17.15
N TYR A 210 3.98 -49.14 -17.34
CA TYR A 210 4.34 -48.27 -18.46
C TYR A 210 4.80 -49.08 -19.67
N THR A 211 4.06 -49.02 -20.78
CA THR A 211 4.53 -49.46 -22.10
C THR A 211 4.25 -48.39 -23.15
N GLY A 212 5.08 -47.33 -23.20
CA GLY A 212 4.96 -46.25 -24.18
C GLY A 212 4.21 -45.02 -23.67
N TRP A 213 3.52 -44.32 -24.57
CA TRP A 213 2.87 -43.02 -24.32
C TRP A 213 1.49 -43.10 -23.64
N ASP A 214 0.93 -44.30 -23.47
CA ASP A 214 -0.34 -44.54 -22.77
C ASP A 214 -0.11 -45.11 -21.35
N ILE A 215 -0.90 -44.68 -20.37
CA ILE A 215 -0.90 -45.26 -19.01
C ILE A 215 -1.86 -46.45 -18.96
N GLU A 216 -1.32 -47.65 -18.73
CA GLU A 216 -2.10 -48.88 -18.59
C GLU A 216 -1.99 -49.42 -17.14
N PHE A 217 -3.07 -50.04 -16.64
CA PHE A 217 -3.08 -50.67 -15.31
C PHE A 217 -3.19 -52.18 -15.45
N GLN A 218 -2.29 -52.92 -14.81
CA GLN A 218 -2.42 -54.36 -14.70
C GLN A 218 -3.08 -54.72 -13.35
N LEU A 219 -4.19 -55.48 -13.41
CA LEU A 219 -4.90 -55.91 -12.21
C LEU A 219 -4.06 -56.94 -11.41
N ALA A 220 -3.90 -56.70 -10.12
CA ALA A 220 -3.36 -57.65 -9.15
C ALA A 220 -4.44 -58.53 -8.50
N ALA A 221 -5.72 -58.12 -8.58
CA ALA A 221 -6.87 -58.86 -8.03
C ALA A 221 -8.10 -58.77 -8.95
N THR A 222 -9.00 -59.75 -8.86
CA THR A 222 -10.23 -59.82 -9.68
C THR A 222 -11.21 -58.71 -9.30
N ILE A 223 -11.74 -57.99 -10.31
CA ILE A 223 -12.86 -57.06 -10.16
C ILE A 223 -14.14 -57.76 -10.66
N ASN A 224 -15.17 -57.84 -9.81
CA ASN A 224 -16.43 -58.50 -10.16
C ASN A 224 -17.30 -57.64 -11.10
N ALA A 225 -18.18 -58.29 -11.87
CA ALA A 225 -19.14 -57.62 -12.75
C ALA A 225 -20.11 -56.72 -11.95
N GLY A 226 -20.38 -55.51 -12.44
CA GLY A 226 -21.23 -54.52 -11.79
C GLY A 226 -20.55 -53.16 -11.62
N THR A 227 -21.22 -52.23 -10.93
CA THR A 227 -20.66 -50.93 -10.54
C THR A 227 -20.26 -50.98 -9.08
N ASP A 228 -19.01 -50.64 -8.78
CA ASP A 228 -18.48 -50.63 -7.42
C ASP A 228 -17.73 -49.31 -7.17
N SER A 229 -18.18 -48.57 -6.16
CA SER A 229 -17.65 -47.26 -5.76
C SER A 229 -16.61 -47.35 -4.64
N SER A 230 -16.23 -48.56 -4.23
CA SER A 230 -15.23 -48.77 -3.18
C SER A 230 -13.77 -48.67 -3.67
N TYR A 231 -13.56 -48.32 -4.94
CA TYR A 231 -12.24 -48.17 -5.55
C TYR A 231 -11.77 -46.71 -5.56
N TYR A 232 -10.47 -46.53 -5.36
CA TYR A 232 -9.82 -45.23 -5.24
C TYR A 232 -8.49 -45.25 -5.98
N LEU A 233 -8.15 -44.14 -6.60
CA LEU A 233 -6.84 -43.91 -7.19
C LEU A 233 -5.91 -43.34 -6.12
N TYR A 234 -4.73 -43.95 -5.92
CA TYR A 234 -3.75 -43.64 -4.89
C TYR A 234 -2.44 -43.11 -5.51
N TYR A 235 -1.88 -42.07 -4.88
CA TYR A 235 -0.59 -41.47 -5.22
C TYR A 235 0.26 -41.36 -3.95
N GLY A 236 1.46 -41.95 -3.93
CA GLY A 236 2.29 -41.90 -2.72
C GLY A 236 3.66 -42.59 -2.84
N ASN A 237 4.47 -42.48 -1.78
CA ASN A 237 5.83 -43.02 -1.73
C ASN A 237 5.83 -44.56 -1.85
N PRO A 238 6.58 -45.15 -2.80
CA PRO A 238 6.61 -46.61 -3.00
C PRO A 238 7.12 -47.40 -1.79
N SER A 239 7.80 -46.73 -0.86
CA SER A 239 8.40 -47.29 0.37
C SER A 239 7.44 -47.35 1.56
N ALA A 240 6.29 -46.68 1.48
CA ALA A 240 5.28 -46.73 2.54
C ALA A 240 4.56 -48.09 2.49
N GLY A 241 4.91 -48.99 3.41
CA GLY A 241 4.08 -50.15 3.73
C GLY A 241 2.68 -49.72 4.19
N SER A 242 1.74 -50.68 4.25
CA SER A 242 0.33 -50.43 4.55
C SER A 242 0.11 -49.46 5.73
N PRO A 243 -0.82 -48.49 5.61
CA PRO A 243 -0.93 -47.37 6.55
C PRO A 243 -1.44 -47.78 7.95
N PRO A 244 -0.89 -47.20 9.05
CA PRO A 244 -1.30 -47.48 10.42
C PRO A 244 -2.58 -46.73 10.86
N THR A 245 -3.33 -47.31 11.79
CA THR A 245 -4.62 -46.81 12.32
C THR A 245 -4.45 -46.00 13.60
N PHE A 246 -4.89 -44.73 13.66
CA PHE A 246 -5.16 -44.02 14.93
C PHE A 246 -6.26 -42.95 14.77
N SER A 247 -7.06 -42.77 15.84
CA SER A 247 -8.21 -41.86 15.96
C SER A 247 -7.93 -40.71 16.94
N LEU A 248 -8.29 -39.46 16.61
CA LEU A 248 -8.26 -38.30 17.52
C LEU A 248 -9.59 -37.51 17.49
N PRO A 249 -10.06 -36.90 18.61
CA PRO A 249 -11.15 -35.92 18.66
C PRO A 249 -10.68 -34.44 18.62
N GLN A 250 -11.60 -33.55 18.23
CA GLN A 250 -11.49 -32.11 17.88
C GLN A 250 -11.07 -31.11 19.00
N GLY A 251 -10.35 -30.05 18.61
CA GLY A 251 -10.53 -28.66 19.10
C GLY A 251 -9.28 -27.82 19.46
N TRP A 252 -9.26 -26.55 19.00
CA TRP A 252 -8.55 -25.33 19.51
C TRP A 252 -7.19 -24.90 18.88
N TRP A 253 -6.97 -23.57 18.75
CA TRP A 253 -5.96 -22.90 17.89
C TRP A 253 -4.90 -22.08 18.66
N VAL A 254 -3.73 -21.88 18.03
CA VAL A 254 -2.63 -20.96 18.40
C VAL A 254 -2.48 -19.92 17.28
N ASP A 255 -2.10 -18.68 17.59
CA ASP A 255 -1.97 -17.59 16.59
C ASP A 255 -0.59 -16.89 16.69
N MET A 256 0.07 -16.64 15.56
CA MET A 256 1.30 -15.83 15.47
C MET A 256 1.41 -15.04 14.15
N TYR A 257 1.82 -13.78 14.31
CA TYR A 257 2.14 -12.78 13.27
C TYR A 257 3.54 -12.97 12.67
N ARG A 258 3.76 -12.50 11.43
CA ARG A 258 5.07 -12.40 10.78
C ARG A 258 5.40 -10.96 10.40
N ASP A 259 6.50 -10.44 10.94
CA ASP A 259 7.25 -9.28 10.43
C ASP A 259 8.49 -9.78 9.65
N LYS A 260 8.81 -9.19 8.48
CA LYS A 260 10.14 -8.60 8.15
C LYS A 260 10.39 -8.34 6.65
N TRP A 261 11.23 -7.31 6.47
CA TRP A 261 11.89 -6.75 5.29
C TRP A 261 12.95 -7.68 4.63
N TRP A 262 13.18 -7.46 3.31
CA TRP A 262 14.41 -7.55 2.43
C TRP A 262 15.43 -8.69 2.65
N SER A 263 16.10 -9.35 1.67
CA SER A 263 16.05 -9.52 0.20
C SER A 263 17.00 -10.67 -0.21
N ASP A 264 17.07 -10.95 -1.52
CA ASP A 264 18.25 -11.44 -2.25
C ASP A 264 18.99 -12.67 -1.69
N TYR A 265 18.64 -13.84 -2.21
CA TYR A 265 19.57 -14.79 -2.83
C TYR A 265 18.72 -15.92 -3.43
N GLY A 266 18.99 -16.27 -4.68
CA GLY A 266 18.29 -17.36 -5.38
C GLY A 266 18.39 -18.67 -4.61
N GLY A 267 17.23 -19.23 -4.25
CA GLY A 267 17.12 -20.53 -3.60
C GLY A 267 15.72 -20.72 -3.03
N THR A 268 14.85 -21.42 -3.76
CA THR A 268 13.58 -21.92 -3.23
C THR A 268 13.85 -22.99 -2.18
N TRP A 269 13.55 -22.71 -0.91
CA TRP A 269 13.46 -23.72 0.15
C TRP A 269 12.03 -23.73 0.70
N SER A 270 11.35 -24.85 0.53
CA SER A 270 10.03 -25.11 1.12
C SER A 270 10.19 -25.53 2.59
N PHE A 271 9.78 -24.69 3.53
CA PHE A 271 9.64 -25.09 4.93
C PHE A 271 8.22 -25.63 5.15
N ASN A 272 8.09 -26.95 5.31
CA ASN A 272 6.84 -27.60 5.72
C ASN A 272 7.09 -28.97 6.36
N GLU A 273 7.75 -29.02 7.52
CA GLU A 273 7.74 -30.20 8.40
C GLU A 273 7.74 -29.77 9.88
N ALA A 274 7.29 -30.67 10.77
CA ALA A 274 7.62 -30.65 12.18
C ALA A 274 9.14 -30.46 12.38
N MET A 275 9.65 -30.16 13.59
CA MET A 275 11.10 -30.23 13.83
C MET A 275 11.61 -31.66 13.56
N ASN A 276 11.93 -31.91 12.30
CA ASN A 276 12.54 -33.08 11.73
C ASN A 276 13.77 -32.48 11.03
N TYR A 277 14.76 -32.13 11.85
CA TYR A 277 16.06 -31.67 11.40
C TYR A 277 16.74 -32.84 10.67
N ASN A 278 16.40 -33.05 9.40
CA ASN A 278 17.01 -34.09 8.57
C ASN A 278 17.77 -33.54 7.35
N ASN A 279 17.93 -32.22 7.19
CA ASN A 279 18.62 -31.64 6.01
C ASN A 279 19.70 -30.60 6.32
N VAL A 280 20.38 -30.69 7.48
CA VAL A 280 21.73 -30.12 7.65
C VAL A 280 22.64 -31.18 8.26
N CYS A 281 22.90 -32.23 7.49
CA CYS A 281 24.03 -33.13 7.73
C CYS A 281 24.83 -33.17 6.43
N ASP A 282 25.82 -32.28 6.33
CA ASP A 282 26.95 -32.52 5.43
C ASP A 282 27.67 -33.77 5.97
N PRO A 283 27.80 -34.88 5.22
CA PRO A 283 28.46 -36.09 5.68
C PRO A 283 29.99 -35.96 5.78
N GLY A 284 30.56 -34.76 5.59
CA GLY A 284 31.98 -34.52 5.85
C GLY A 284 32.20 -33.75 7.14
N LEU A 285 32.46 -34.44 8.26
CA LEU A 285 33.49 -34.08 9.26
C LEU A 285 33.50 -35.13 10.39
N ASP A 286 34.46 -36.05 10.20
CA ASP A 286 35.13 -36.98 11.11
C ASP A 286 34.48 -37.51 12.39
N HIS A 287 34.52 -38.85 12.44
CA HIS A 287 34.76 -39.63 13.64
C HIS A 287 35.98 -39.11 14.42
N ASP A 288 35.77 -38.40 15.53
CA ASP A 288 36.60 -38.64 16.71
C ASP A 288 35.92 -38.16 17.99
N GLY A 289 35.80 -39.07 18.95
CA GLY A 289 35.20 -38.79 20.24
C GLY A 289 36.03 -37.79 21.04
N ARG A 290 35.54 -36.56 21.20
CA ARG A 290 35.82 -35.69 22.35
C ARG A 290 34.62 -34.84 22.70
N ILE A 291 34.13 -35.03 23.92
CA ILE A 291 33.24 -34.14 24.65
C ILE A 291 33.96 -32.80 24.83
N GLY A 292 33.34 -31.69 24.42
CA GLY A 292 33.72 -30.34 24.85
C GLY A 292 33.95 -29.32 23.74
N SER A 293 32.88 -28.70 23.25
CA SER A 293 32.84 -27.27 22.92
C SER A 293 31.38 -26.83 22.78
N ALA A 294 31.03 -25.76 23.50
CA ALA A 294 29.69 -25.23 23.70
C ALA A 294 28.90 -24.99 22.41
N PHE A 295 27.67 -25.53 22.34
CA PHE A 295 26.60 -24.90 21.59
C PHE A 295 26.07 -23.72 22.43
N ASP A 296 26.04 -22.56 21.80
CA ASP A 296 25.80 -21.23 22.35
C ASP A 296 24.32 -21.05 22.77
N GLU A 297 24.03 -20.16 23.72
CA GLU A 297 22.66 -19.86 24.23
C GLU A 297 21.74 -19.19 23.17
N SER A 298 22.14 -19.22 21.90
CA SER A 298 21.60 -18.43 20.79
C SER A 298 20.35 -19.01 20.15
N ASP A 299 20.04 -20.30 20.34
CA ASP A 299 18.84 -20.91 19.78
C ASP A 299 17.70 -20.91 20.82
N LYS A 300 16.77 -19.96 20.63
CA LYS A 300 15.54 -19.81 21.43
C LYS A 300 14.32 -19.92 20.52
N PHE A 301 13.36 -20.75 20.91
CA PHE A 301 12.04 -20.77 20.27
C PHE A 301 11.06 -20.00 21.15
N ARG A 302 10.33 -19.04 20.55
CA ARG A 302 9.36 -18.20 21.24
C ARG A 302 7.97 -18.38 20.65
N GLY A 303 6.97 -18.47 21.53
CA GLY A 303 5.56 -18.57 21.18
C GLY A 303 4.64 -18.00 22.27
N ARG A 304 3.32 -18.18 22.09
CA ARG A 304 2.30 -17.87 23.10
C ARG A 304 1.37 -19.07 23.28
N LEU A 305 1.00 -19.33 24.54
CA LEU A 305 0.11 -20.41 24.94
C LEU A 305 -1.15 -19.84 25.59
N PHE A 306 -2.33 -20.20 25.09
CA PHE A 306 -3.59 -19.83 25.74
C PHE A 306 -3.98 -20.85 26.81
N ILE A 307 -4.26 -20.37 28.02
CA ILE A 307 -4.75 -21.15 29.14
C ILE A 307 -6.24 -20.83 29.31
N PRO A 308 -7.15 -21.83 29.17
CA PRO A 308 -8.59 -21.57 29.19
C PRO A 308 -9.17 -21.47 30.61
N TYR A 309 -8.51 -22.07 31.60
CA TYR A 309 -9.01 -22.15 32.98
C TYR A 309 -7.87 -21.99 33.98
N ASP A 310 -8.21 -21.42 35.12
CA ASP A 310 -7.30 -21.26 36.26
C ASP A 310 -6.92 -22.63 36.85
N GLY A 311 -5.63 -22.85 37.07
CA GLY A 311 -5.15 -23.97 37.88
C GLY A 311 -3.80 -24.52 37.44
N THR A 312 -3.45 -25.72 37.91
CA THR A 312 -2.14 -26.33 37.68
C THR A 312 -2.07 -27.06 36.35
N TRP A 313 -1.15 -26.64 35.48
CA TRP A 313 -0.89 -27.24 34.18
C TRP A 313 0.44 -27.97 34.18
N THR A 314 0.47 -29.18 33.63
CA THR A 314 1.63 -30.09 33.56
C THR A 314 2.06 -30.25 32.11
N PHE A 315 3.36 -30.17 31.85
CA PHE A 315 3.92 -30.19 30.51
C PHE A 315 4.83 -31.41 30.33
N ARG A 316 4.77 -32.07 29.16
CA ARG A 316 5.62 -33.23 28.84
C ARG A 316 6.25 -33.08 27.46
N VAL A 317 7.36 -33.77 27.26
CA VAL A 317 8.03 -33.86 25.96
C VAL A 317 8.28 -35.31 25.59
N TYR A 318 8.43 -35.56 24.30
CA TYR A 318 9.07 -36.74 23.75
C TYR A 318 10.29 -36.25 22.97
N THR A 319 11.48 -36.41 23.53
CA THR A 319 12.76 -36.13 22.87
C THR A 319 13.90 -36.82 23.63
N ASN A 320 14.99 -37.09 22.93
CA ASN A 320 16.27 -37.53 23.47
C ASN A 320 17.25 -36.35 23.73
N ASP A 321 16.82 -35.12 23.40
CA ASP A 321 17.61 -33.89 23.45
C ASP A 321 17.36 -33.06 24.72
N GLY A 322 18.37 -32.33 25.20
CA GLY A 322 18.25 -31.48 26.39
C GLY A 322 17.69 -30.09 26.09
N TYR A 323 16.85 -29.51 26.97
CA TYR A 323 16.27 -28.16 26.85
C TYR A 323 15.61 -27.64 28.16
N ARG A 324 15.28 -26.34 28.21
CA ARG A 324 14.53 -25.69 29.30
C ARG A 324 13.26 -25.00 28.80
N LEU A 325 12.15 -25.13 29.54
CA LEU A 325 10.87 -24.49 29.24
C LEU A 325 10.58 -23.34 30.20
N TYR A 326 10.19 -22.20 29.66
CA TYR A 326 9.70 -21.03 30.39
C TYR A 326 8.29 -20.65 29.96
N LEU A 327 7.44 -20.29 30.92
CA LEU A 327 6.13 -19.68 30.69
C LEU A 327 6.05 -18.37 31.48
N ASP A 328 5.65 -17.28 30.82
CA ASP A 328 5.70 -15.91 31.37
C ASP A 328 7.04 -15.59 32.06
N ASP A 329 8.13 -16.02 31.42
CA ASP A 329 9.51 -15.86 31.89
C ASP A 329 9.86 -16.60 33.19
N ALA A 330 8.96 -17.43 33.74
CA ALA A 330 9.25 -18.36 34.83
C ALA A 330 9.63 -19.75 34.29
N GLU A 331 10.71 -20.36 34.79
CA GLU A 331 11.11 -21.71 34.40
C GLU A 331 10.08 -22.72 34.91
N VAL A 332 9.46 -23.45 33.98
CA VAL A 332 8.54 -24.55 34.28
C VAL A 332 9.32 -25.81 34.63
N GLY A 333 10.45 -26.03 33.95
CA GLY A 333 11.39 -27.13 34.20
C GLY A 333 12.35 -27.36 33.03
N HIS A 334 13.26 -28.32 33.19
CA HIS A 334 14.27 -28.67 32.19
C HIS A 334 14.49 -30.18 32.08
N PHE A 335 15.04 -30.59 30.94
CA PHE A 335 15.49 -31.95 30.66
C PHE A 335 16.92 -31.87 30.10
N ASP A 336 17.83 -32.71 30.57
CA ASP A 336 19.27 -32.66 30.27
C ASP A 336 19.72 -33.63 29.17
N GLY A 337 18.81 -34.46 28.65
CA GLY A 337 18.98 -35.27 27.44
C GLY A 337 19.90 -36.49 27.62
N TYR A 338 19.37 -37.63 28.05
CA TYR A 338 19.98 -38.98 27.90
C TYR A 338 18.91 -40.07 28.21
N ASP A 339 19.01 -41.23 27.54
CA ASP A 339 18.13 -42.43 27.58
C ASP A 339 16.85 -42.44 26.71
N GLY A 340 17.05 -42.40 25.38
CA GLY A 340 16.11 -42.92 24.39
C GLY A 340 14.78 -42.16 24.24
N ASP A 341 14.11 -42.35 23.10
CA ASP A 341 12.87 -41.66 22.78
C ASP A 341 11.73 -42.08 23.74
N ARG A 342 11.51 -41.31 24.82
CA ARG A 342 10.46 -41.55 25.83
C ARG A 342 9.76 -40.26 26.23
N TRP A 343 8.51 -40.39 26.69
CA TRP A 343 7.77 -39.25 27.24
C TRP A 343 8.26 -38.90 28.64
N VAL A 344 8.67 -37.65 28.86
CA VAL A 344 9.15 -37.14 30.15
C VAL A 344 8.31 -35.94 30.56
N THR A 345 7.85 -35.92 31.81
CA THR A 345 7.17 -34.73 32.37
C THR A 345 8.22 -33.69 32.75
N ILE A 346 8.09 -32.49 32.18
CA ILE A 346 9.04 -31.38 32.30
C ILE A 346 8.82 -30.64 33.62
N GLY A 347 7.56 -30.42 33.98
CA GLY A 347 7.17 -29.68 35.18
C GLY A 347 5.70 -29.29 35.15
N SER A 348 5.25 -28.68 36.24
CA SER A 348 3.88 -28.17 36.36
C SER A 348 3.87 -26.75 36.93
N MET A 349 3.00 -25.89 36.41
CA MET A 349 2.88 -24.49 36.83
C MET A 349 1.42 -24.09 37.01
N ASN A 350 1.13 -23.24 38.00
CA ASN A 350 -0.20 -22.65 38.16
C ASN A 350 -0.34 -21.46 37.20
N LEU A 351 -1.34 -21.52 36.32
CA LEU A 351 -1.60 -20.50 35.31
C LEU A 351 -3.04 -20.01 35.40
N LYS A 352 -3.24 -18.71 35.18
CA LYS A 352 -4.56 -18.08 35.12
C LYS A 352 -5.17 -18.23 33.72
N PRO A 353 -6.48 -18.02 33.53
CA PRO A 353 -7.05 -18.00 32.19
C PRO A 353 -6.50 -16.81 31.39
N GLY A 354 -6.05 -17.01 30.16
CA GLY A 354 -5.47 -15.96 29.33
C GLY A 354 -4.34 -16.44 28.42
N TRP A 355 -3.73 -15.54 27.67
CA TRP A 355 -2.54 -15.83 26.87
C TRP A 355 -1.28 -15.66 27.72
N HIS A 356 -0.41 -16.65 27.67
CA HIS A 356 0.87 -16.70 28.36
C HIS A 356 2.00 -16.76 27.34
N LYS A 357 3.13 -16.13 27.62
CA LYS A 357 4.35 -16.23 26.80
C LYS A 357 5.00 -17.60 27.02
N MET A 358 5.57 -18.20 25.98
CA MET A 358 6.32 -19.46 26.07
C MET A 358 7.69 -19.33 25.39
N ASP A 359 8.76 -19.67 26.11
CA ASP A 359 10.13 -19.71 25.60
C ASP A 359 10.76 -21.11 25.84
N LEU A 360 11.37 -21.70 24.82
CA LEU A 360 12.24 -22.88 24.93
C LEU A 360 13.70 -22.45 24.71
N ARG A 361 14.60 -22.86 25.60
CA ARG A 361 16.00 -22.40 25.61
C ARG A 361 16.99 -23.57 25.78
N ASN A 362 18.22 -23.38 25.29
CA ASN A 362 19.40 -24.25 25.45
C ASN A 362 19.21 -25.69 24.94
N MET A 363 19.03 -25.85 23.63
CA MET A 363 18.85 -27.16 22.99
C MET A 363 20.19 -27.87 22.72
N TRP A 364 20.36 -29.09 23.25
CA TRP A 364 21.42 -30.04 22.83
C TRP A 364 20.82 -31.04 21.84
N VAL A 365 21.02 -30.84 20.54
CA VAL A 365 20.35 -31.62 19.49
C VAL A 365 21.20 -32.83 19.07
N ASN A 366 20.67 -34.03 19.30
CA ASN A 366 21.19 -35.31 18.84
C ASN A 366 20.10 -35.99 18.01
N CYS A 367 19.82 -35.39 16.84
CA CYS A 367 19.00 -35.87 15.72
C CYS A 367 17.90 -36.91 16.09
N GLY A 368 16.85 -36.49 16.78
CA GLY A 368 15.65 -37.27 17.10
C GLY A 368 14.34 -36.47 16.95
N ALA A 369 13.20 -37.16 16.88
CA ALA A 369 11.89 -36.53 16.64
C ALA A 369 11.32 -35.88 17.91
N TRP A 370 10.98 -34.59 17.85
CA TRP A 370 10.45 -33.82 18.99
C TRP A 370 8.91 -33.80 19.05
N ARG A 371 8.33 -34.03 20.24
CA ARG A 371 6.89 -33.81 20.52
C ARG A 371 6.69 -33.16 21.87
N PHE A 372 5.71 -32.26 22.01
CA PHE A 372 5.40 -31.56 23.26
C PHE A 372 3.92 -31.75 23.62
N THR A 373 3.59 -31.99 24.89
CA THR A 373 2.20 -32.08 25.37
C THR A 373 1.94 -31.27 26.63
N MET A 374 0.67 -30.97 26.88
CA MET A 374 0.20 -30.36 28.13
C MET A 374 -1.07 -31.03 28.67
N ALA A 375 -1.24 -30.99 30.00
CA ALA A 375 -2.40 -31.47 30.74
C ALA A 375 -2.76 -30.47 31.86
N GLY A 376 -4.04 -30.32 32.18
CA GLY A 376 -4.54 -29.34 33.17
C GLY A 376 -5.70 -29.89 34.00
N PRO A 377 -6.29 -29.11 34.92
CA PRO A 377 -7.25 -29.59 35.92
C PRO A 377 -8.58 -30.15 35.36
N SER A 378 -8.77 -30.12 34.05
CA SER A 378 -9.86 -30.78 33.32
C SER A 378 -9.46 -31.14 31.88
N PHE A 379 -8.15 -31.29 31.63
CA PHE A 379 -7.56 -31.43 30.29
C PHE A 379 -6.58 -32.62 30.29
N SER A 380 -6.82 -33.62 29.44
CA SER A 380 -5.89 -34.75 29.26
C SER A 380 -4.71 -34.34 28.38
N ASP A 381 -3.61 -35.10 28.44
CA ASP A 381 -2.37 -34.86 27.68
C ASP A 381 -2.65 -34.65 26.17
N GLN A 382 -2.41 -33.45 25.63
CA GLN A 382 -2.60 -33.11 24.20
C GLN A 382 -1.28 -32.64 23.56
N ILE A 383 -1.02 -33.03 22.31
CA ILE A 383 0.19 -32.63 21.56
C ILE A 383 0.06 -31.19 21.04
N VAL A 384 1.08 -30.36 21.23
CA VAL A 384 1.19 -29.02 20.65
C VAL A 384 1.95 -29.07 19.31
N PRO A 385 1.36 -28.64 18.18
CA PRO A 385 2.02 -28.70 16.87
C PRO A 385 3.20 -27.71 16.73
N ALA A 386 4.24 -28.12 16.00
CA ALA A 386 5.49 -27.36 15.86
C ALA A 386 5.40 -26.11 14.95
N HIS A 387 4.41 -26.03 14.05
CA HIS A 387 4.23 -24.88 13.12
C HIS A 387 3.72 -23.60 13.79
N TYR A 388 3.61 -23.60 15.12
CA TYR A 388 3.23 -22.44 15.93
C TYR A 388 4.42 -21.79 16.69
N PHE A 389 5.65 -22.23 16.43
CA PHE A 389 6.88 -21.65 16.98
C PHE A 389 7.66 -20.89 15.89
N GLN A 390 8.14 -19.68 16.21
CA GLN A 390 9.15 -19.00 15.38
C GLN A 390 10.55 -19.24 15.96
N GLN A 391 11.51 -19.57 15.09
CA GLN A 391 12.93 -19.55 15.43
C GLN A 391 13.41 -18.09 15.39
N VAL A 392 14.03 -17.61 16.46
CA VAL A 392 14.59 -16.26 16.53
C VAL A 392 16.10 -16.38 16.63
N TRP A 393 16.83 -15.83 15.66
CA TRP A 393 18.29 -15.76 15.69
C TRP A 393 18.73 -14.34 16.07
N ASP A 394 19.29 -14.17 17.26
CA ASP A 394 19.89 -12.90 17.69
C ASP A 394 21.33 -12.82 17.14
N GLY A 395 21.50 -12.13 16.02
CA GLY A 395 22.76 -11.99 15.31
C GLY A 395 23.81 -11.13 16.03
N VAL A 396 24.34 -11.58 17.16
CA VAL A 396 25.48 -10.95 17.82
C VAL A 396 26.74 -11.81 17.62
N LYS A 397 27.52 -11.49 16.57
CA LYS A 397 28.95 -11.82 16.52
C LYS A 397 29.74 -10.67 17.13
N THR A 398 30.01 -10.73 18.43
CA THR A 398 31.23 -10.11 18.98
C THR A 398 31.78 -11.01 20.08
N GLY A 399 33.03 -11.42 19.89
CA GLY A 399 33.70 -12.37 20.75
C GLY A 399 33.98 -11.87 22.16
N ASN A 400 34.22 -12.89 22.99
CA ASN A 400 35.00 -12.91 24.22
C ASN A 400 34.59 -12.03 25.41
N THR A 401 34.08 -12.79 26.37
CA THR A 401 34.25 -12.80 27.83
C THR A 401 33.19 -12.14 28.71
N PRO A 402 32.83 -12.83 29.80
CA PRO A 402 31.49 -12.86 30.37
C PRO A 402 31.43 -12.14 31.72
N GLY A 403 30.29 -11.57 32.06
CA GLY A 403 30.13 -10.97 33.38
C GLY A 403 28.75 -10.35 33.58
N THR A 404 27.86 -11.17 34.10
CA THR A 404 26.84 -10.84 35.13
C THR A 404 25.79 -9.77 34.84
N GLU A 405 24.53 -10.23 35.01
CA GLU A 405 23.31 -9.46 35.34
C GLU A 405 22.67 -8.71 34.15
N ASP A 406 21.34 -8.63 34.01
CA ASP A 406 20.31 -8.67 35.03
C ASP A 406 18.94 -9.08 34.45
N ALA A 407 18.02 -9.45 35.33
CA ALA A 407 16.62 -9.70 35.02
C ALA A 407 16.02 -8.57 34.16
N ARG A 408 15.31 -8.87 33.06
CA ARG A 408 14.35 -7.89 32.53
C ARG A 408 13.15 -7.86 33.44
N VAL A 409 13.32 -7.06 34.49
CA VAL A 409 12.32 -6.28 35.20
C VAL A 409 11.16 -5.95 34.27
N VAL A 410 9.93 -6.11 34.76
CA VAL A 410 8.74 -5.53 34.14
C VAL A 410 9.01 -4.04 34.00
N SER A 411 9.29 -3.59 32.77
CA SER A 411 9.56 -2.18 32.54
C SER A 411 8.29 -1.38 32.85
N ASN A 412 8.38 -0.53 33.86
CA ASN A 412 7.31 0.33 34.30
C ASN A 412 7.28 1.56 33.38
N PRO A 413 6.10 2.06 33.01
CA PRO A 413 6.01 3.30 32.25
C PRO A 413 6.72 4.45 32.98
N PRO A 414 7.49 5.28 32.25
CA PRO A 414 8.16 6.44 32.84
C PRO A 414 7.20 7.37 33.57
N ILE A 415 7.69 8.03 34.62
CA ILE A 415 6.89 9.03 35.34
C ILE A 415 7.22 10.41 34.77
N VAL A 416 6.22 11.08 34.20
CA VAL A 416 6.37 12.41 33.62
C VAL A 416 5.76 13.51 34.48
N THR A 417 6.40 14.68 34.47
CA THR A 417 5.91 15.90 35.12
C THR A 417 5.88 17.03 34.10
N PHE A 418 4.78 17.79 34.06
CA PHE A 418 4.70 19.05 33.32
C PHE A 418 5.12 20.19 34.26
N ASN A 419 6.40 20.55 34.21
CA ASN A 419 7.05 21.48 35.13
C ASN A 419 6.53 22.92 34.96
N ALA A 420 6.68 23.49 33.77
CA ALA A 420 6.38 24.91 33.53
C ALA A 420 5.83 25.19 32.13
N MET A 421 4.99 26.22 32.05
CA MET A 421 4.47 26.80 30.82
C MET A 421 4.62 28.32 30.92
N ASN A 422 5.27 28.97 29.94
CA ASN A 422 5.51 30.41 29.95
C ASN A 422 5.32 31.05 28.55
N PRO A 423 4.36 31.97 28.37
CA PRO A 423 3.42 32.48 29.39
C PRO A 423 2.47 31.39 29.90
N ASN A 424 2.11 31.47 31.18
CA ASN A 424 1.26 30.47 31.82
C ASN A 424 -0.21 30.73 31.48
N ALA A 425 -0.94 29.67 31.15
CA ALA A 425 -2.39 29.64 30.92
C ALA A 425 -2.95 30.49 29.77
N SER A 426 -2.22 31.47 29.21
CA SER A 426 -2.67 32.23 28.05
C SER A 426 -1.52 32.78 27.20
N VAL A 427 -1.71 32.82 25.88
CA VAL A 427 -0.78 33.41 24.91
C VAL A 427 -1.55 34.07 23.76
N VAL A 428 -1.01 35.13 23.17
CA VAL A 428 -1.53 35.70 21.90
C VAL A 428 -0.88 34.96 20.75
N GLN A 429 -1.65 34.57 19.73
CA GLN A 429 -1.16 33.85 18.56
C GLN A 429 0.01 34.61 17.89
N GLY A 430 1.09 33.89 17.59
CA GLY A 430 2.34 34.43 17.03
C GLY A 430 3.33 35.02 18.04
N GLN A 431 3.08 34.89 19.34
CA GLN A 431 4.08 35.11 20.41
C GLN A 431 4.82 33.81 20.74
N SER A 432 6.00 33.91 21.35
CA SER A 432 6.68 32.70 21.84
C SER A 432 6.01 32.14 23.10
N ILE A 433 5.85 30.81 23.15
CA ILE A 433 5.46 30.07 24.35
C ILE A 433 6.43 28.92 24.57
N SER A 434 6.83 28.73 25.81
CA SER A 434 7.75 27.68 26.25
C SER A 434 7.07 26.68 27.18
N PHE A 435 7.42 25.41 27.03
CA PHE A 435 6.99 24.29 27.82
C PHE A 435 8.21 23.58 28.39
N GLN A 436 8.16 23.18 29.65
CA GLN A 436 9.21 22.42 30.31
C GLN A 436 8.59 21.21 30.99
N GLY A 437 9.16 20.05 30.74
CA GLY A 437 8.73 18.79 31.28
C GLY A 437 9.95 17.95 31.66
N THR A 438 9.79 17.14 32.70
CA THR A 438 10.80 16.18 33.15
C THR A 438 10.19 14.79 33.17
N ALA A 439 10.98 13.80 32.79
CA ALA A 439 10.62 12.39 32.89
C ALA A 439 11.67 11.69 33.75
N ILE A 440 11.24 10.68 34.50
CA ILE A 440 12.11 9.82 35.29
C ILE A 440 11.74 8.39 34.89
N ASP A 441 12.74 7.66 34.40
CA ASP A 441 12.66 6.21 34.33
C ASP A 441 12.80 5.62 35.74
N ASN A 442 11.88 4.72 36.08
CA ASN A 442 11.80 4.04 37.37
C ASN A 442 12.29 2.59 37.32
N ASP A 443 12.80 2.15 36.16
CA ASP A 443 13.28 0.79 35.96
C ASP A 443 14.77 0.63 36.29
N GLU A 444 15.57 1.68 36.18
CA GLU A 444 17.02 1.64 36.43
C GLU A 444 17.54 2.80 37.32
N SER A 445 18.75 2.64 37.87
CA SER A 445 19.46 3.70 38.58
C SER A 445 20.05 4.73 37.61
N GLY A 446 19.20 5.47 36.92
CA GLY A 446 19.58 6.44 35.89
C GLY A 446 18.36 6.89 35.09
N ASN A 447 18.40 8.09 34.50
CA ASN A 447 17.29 8.56 33.66
C ASN A 447 17.55 8.19 32.20
N SER A 448 16.96 7.10 31.74
CA SER A 448 17.22 6.44 30.44
C SER A 448 16.28 6.89 29.30
N ILE A 449 15.52 7.97 29.52
CA ILE A 449 14.46 8.45 28.63
C ILE A 449 15.00 8.77 27.24
N THR A 450 14.41 8.14 26.22
CA THR A 450 14.80 8.26 24.82
C THR A 450 13.95 9.26 24.04
N GLN A 451 12.69 9.50 24.43
CA GLN A 451 11.79 10.40 23.69
C GLN A 451 10.88 11.23 24.59
N TYR A 452 10.51 12.42 24.12
CA TYR A 452 9.51 13.30 24.73
C TYR A 452 8.48 13.71 23.69
N VAL A 453 7.24 13.96 24.10
CA VAL A 453 6.16 14.44 23.23
C VAL A 453 5.33 15.49 23.95
N TRP A 454 5.18 16.65 23.30
CA TRP A 454 4.20 17.68 23.61
C TRP A 454 3.11 17.67 22.55
N ARG A 455 1.83 17.66 22.94
CA ARG A 455 0.71 17.79 21.99
C ARG A 455 -0.43 18.67 22.52
N SER A 456 -1.20 19.28 21.65
CA SER A 456 -2.51 19.88 21.98
C SER A 456 -3.63 18.92 21.58
N ASP A 457 -4.69 18.89 22.36
CA ASP A 457 -6.01 18.37 21.98
C ASP A 457 -6.57 18.92 20.66
N VAL A 458 -6.27 20.17 20.31
CA VAL A 458 -6.75 20.84 19.10
C VAL A 458 -5.75 20.70 17.95
N ASN A 459 -4.46 20.92 18.20
CA ASN A 459 -3.44 21.01 17.14
C ASN A 459 -2.58 19.76 16.94
N GLY A 460 -2.73 18.72 17.77
CA GLY A 460 -1.89 17.53 17.69
C GLY A 460 -0.46 17.80 18.18
N LEU A 461 0.55 17.16 17.57
CA LEU A 461 1.95 17.25 18.02
C LEU A 461 2.48 18.69 17.92
N ILE A 462 3.14 19.14 18.99
CA ILE A 462 3.70 20.48 19.13
C ILE A 462 5.23 20.44 19.20
N GLY A 463 5.83 19.37 19.74
CA GLY A 463 7.28 19.15 19.67
C GLY A 463 7.76 17.99 20.54
N THR A 464 9.04 17.63 20.41
CA THR A 464 9.60 16.38 20.95
C THR A 464 10.78 16.56 21.92
N GLN A 465 11.02 17.79 22.36
CA GLN A 465 12.08 18.13 23.31
C GLN A 465 11.52 18.17 24.74
N ALA A 466 12.30 17.77 25.74
CA ALA A 466 11.90 17.87 27.15
C ALA A 466 11.56 19.33 27.55
N SER A 467 12.31 20.28 26.99
CA SER A 467 11.99 21.71 27.03
C SER A 467 11.82 22.24 25.61
N LEU A 468 10.66 22.81 25.33
CA LEU A 468 10.24 23.20 23.99
C LEU A 468 9.83 24.67 24.00
N THR A 469 10.34 25.48 23.07
CA THR A 469 9.82 26.83 22.81
C THR A 469 9.32 26.91 21.38
N ILE A 470 8.06 27.30 21.20
CA ILE A 470 7.41 27.45 19.89
C ILE A 470 6.91 28.88 19.71
N SER A 471 6.62 29.25 18.46
CA SER A 471 5.68 30.33 18.18
C SER A 471 4.26 29.80 18.36
N SER A 472 3.41 30.50 19.11
CA SER A 472 2.00 30.18 19.27
C SER A 472 1.19 30.37 17.98
N SER A 473 1.80 30.84 16.89
CA SER A 473 1.17 30.83 15.55
C SER A 473 0.86 29.42 15.06
N THR A 474 1.53 28.40 15.60
CA THR A 474 1.25 26.98 15.29
C THR A 474 0.03 26.45 16.06
N LEU A 475 -0.50 27.22 17.02
CA LEU A 475 -1.70 26.89 17.76
C LEU A 475 -2.89 27.66 17.18
N ALA A 476 -4.04 26.99 17.08
CA ALA A 476 -5.29 27.65 16.71
C ALA A 476 -5.70 28.65 17.82
N ALA A 477 -6.52 29.65 17.51
CA ALA A 477 -7.12 30.47 18.55
C ALA A 477 -8.22 29.68 19.27
N GLY A 478 -8.24 29.71 20.60
CA GLY A 478 -9.22 28.97 21.40
C GLY A 478 -8.64 28.39 22.68
N SER A 479 -9.40 27.48 23.28
CA SER A 479 -9.00 26.76 24.48
C SER A 479 -8.28 25.47 24.09
N HIS A 480 -7.06 25.26 24.60
CA HIS A 480 -6.25 24.07 24.41
C HIS A 480 -6.00 23.39 25.74
N THR A 481 -5.77 22.08 25.68
CA THR A 481 -5.07 21.30 26.71
C THR A 481 -3.78 20.79 26.10
N ILE A 482 -2.65 21.22 26.67
CA ILE A 482 -1.31 20.80 26.28
C ILE A 482 -0.93 19.58 27.11
N TYR A 483 -0.64 18.46 26.45
CA TYR A 483 -0.23 17.20 27.04
C TYR A 483 1.27 16.99 26.88
N PHE A 484 1.87 16.33 27.89
CA PHE A 484 3.26 15.90 27.90
C PHE A 484 3.37 14.42 28.25
N ARG A 485 4.23 13.68 27.54
CA ARG A 485 4.61 12.30 27.85
C ARG A 485 6.03 11.98 27.39
N ALA A 486 6.59 10.87 27.86
CA ALA A 486 7.95 10.44 27.54
C ALA A 486 8.03 8.92 27.36
N ARG A 487 9.11 8.47 26.71
CA ARG A 487 9.41 7.07 26.41
C ARG A 487 10.80 6.70 26.90
N ASP A 488 10.95 5.55 27.52
CA ASP A 488 12.25 4.97 27.92
C ASP A 488 12.98 4.26 26.75
N ASN A 489 14.13 3.67 27.03
CA ASN A 489 14.95 2.90 26.10
C ASN A 489 14.43 1.48 25.84
N GLU A 490 13.47 1.01 26.64
CA GLU A 490 12.72 -0.23 26.47
C GLU A 490 11.51 -0.04 25.53
N GLY A 491 11.15 1.22 25.27
CA GLY A 491 10.12 1.60 24.34
C GLY A 491 8.72 1.73 24.94
N VAL A 492 8.57 1.82 26.27
CA VAL A 492 7.30 2.02 26.97
C VAL A 492 7.00 3.52 27.11
N TRP A 493 5.74 3.91 26.90
CA TRP A 493 5.30 5.30 27.02
C TRP A 493 4.63 5.57 28.37
N SER A 494 4.91 6.72 28.96
CA SER A 494 4.17 7.23 30.13
C SER A 494 2.71 7.55 29.79
N GLU A 495 1.86 7.62 30.83
CA GLU A 495 0.60 8.35 30.72
C GLU A 495 0.85 9.83 30.41
N GLU A 496 -0.15 10.51 29.86
CA GLU A 496 -0.06 11.92 29.50
C GLU A 496 -0.49 12.83 30.65
N VAL A 497 0.30 13.87 30.92
CA VAL A 497 -0.06 14.94 31.86
C VAL A 497 -0.46 16.20 31.10
N GLY A 498 -1.67 16.71 31.36
CA GLY A 498 -2.27 17.83 30.63
C GLY A 498 -2.35 19.15 31.44
N ARG A 499 -2.12 20.29 30.80
CA ARG A 499 -2.42 21.63 31.35
C ARG A 499 -3.17 22.51 30.35
N PRO A 500 -4.16 23.32 30.79
CA PRO A 500 -4.91 24.20 29.91
C PRO A 500 -4.08 25.39 29.43
N LEU A 501 -4.34 25.85 28.20
CA LEU A 501 -3.77 27.05 27.58
C LEU A 501 -4.84 27.76 26.75
N GLN A 502 -5.04 29.06 26.97
CA GLN A 502 -5.89 29.91 26.12
C GLN A 502 -5.05 30.62 25.07
N VAL A 503 -5.33 30.37 23.79
CA VAL A 503 -4.68 31.06 22.66
C VAL A 503 -5.64 32.13 22.15
N THR A 504 -5.25 33.39 22.24
CA THR A 504 -6.06 34.52 21.78
C THR A 504 -5.63 34.96 20.40
N ALA A 505 -6.59 35.21 19.51
CA ALA A 505 -6.30 35.72 18.17
C ALA A 505 -5.62 37.11 18.25
N PRO A 506 -4.69 37.44 17.34
CA PRO A 506 -3.96 38.69 17.40
C PRO A 506 -4.85 39.84 16.90
N ILE A 507 -4.86 40.96 17.62
CA ILE A 507 -5.65 42.14 17.24
C ILE A 507 -4.95 42.85 16.07
N ALA A 508 -5.68 42.99 14.95
CA ALA A 508 -5.17 43.68 13.77
C ALA A 508 -4.96 45.19 14.04
N PRO A 509 -3.78 45.74 13.70
CA PRO A 509 -3.56 47.17 13.69
C PRO A 509 -4.38 47.83 12.57
N ALA A 510 -4.66 49.12 12.66
CA ALA A 510 -5.27 49.89 11.57
C ALA A 510 -4.51 51.19 11.35
N ILE A 511 -4.17 51.52 10.11
CA ILE A 511 -3.53 52.78 9.73
C ILE A 511 -4.62 53.77 9.34
N THR A 512 -4.61 54.96 9.96
CA THR A 512 -5.52 56.06 9.64
C THR A 512 -4.85 57.13 8.78
N SER A 513 -3.55 57.40 8.97
CA SER A 513 -2.82 58.38 8.14
C SER A 513 -1.30 58.20 8.19
N LEU A 514 -0.63 58.76 7.17
CA LEU A 514 0.83 58.83 7.04
C LEU A 514 1.27 60.29 7.05
N ALA A 515 2.35 60.60 7.76
CA ALA A 515 2.95 61.93 7.78
C ALA A 515 4.48 61.86 7.69
N PRO A 516 5.11 62.33 6.60
CA PRO A 516 4.46 62.79 5.37
C PRO A 516 3.71 61.64 4.66
N SER A 517 2.80 61.97 3.73
CA SER A 517 2.12 60.98 2.86
C SER A 517 2.69 60.92 1.45
N SER A 518 3.67 61.79 1.13
CA SER A 518 4.37 61.78 -0.14
C SER A 518 5.76 62.42 -0.04
N THR A 519 6.61 62.16 -1.04
CA THR A 519 7.92 62.80 -1.24
C THR A 519 8.28 62.86 -2.73
N THR A 520 9.49 63.30 -3.07
CA THR A 520 10.01 63.33 -4.44
C THR A 520 11.13 62.30 -4.64
N ALA A 521 11.16 61.67 -5.80
CA ALA A 521 12.16 60.67 -6.16
C ALA A 521 13.60 61.24 -6.06
N GLY A 522 14.52 60.46 -5.49
CA GLY A 522 15.92 60.87 -5.29
C GLY A 522 16.15 61.83 -4.10
N GLY A 523 15.14 62.08 -3.27
CA GLY A 523 15.26 62.89 -2.06
C GLY A 523 16.11 62.27 -0.94
N ALA A 524 16.37 63.04 0.12
CA ALA A 524 17.00 62.52 1.33
C ALA A 524 16.08 61.55 2.09
N GLY A 525 16.65 60.59 2.80
CA GLY A 525 15.88 59.73 3.70
C GLY A 525 15.18 60.55 4.79
N PHE A 526 14.03 60.07 5.28
CA PHE A 526 13.20 60.78 6.25
C PHE A 526 12.56 59.81 7.25
N THR A 527 12.00 60.36 8.33
CA THR A 527 11.19 59.60 9.29
C THR A 527 9.72 59.71 8.92
N LEU A 528 9.08 58.58 8.67
CA LEU A 528 7.65 58.45 8.42
C LEU A 528 6.91 58.25 9.74
N THR A 529 5.97 59.13 10.07
CA THR A 529 5.01 58.92 11.16
C THR A 529 3.78 58.19 10.63
N VAL A 530 3.42 57.06 11.27
CA VAL A 530 2.25 56.26 10.95
C VAL A 530 1.26 56.39 12.10
N ASN A 531 0.10 57.00 11.84
CA ASN A 531 -0.98 57.12 12.83
C ASN A 531 -2.04 56.05 12.60
N GLY A 532 -2.65 55.57 13.68
CA GLY A 532 -3.56 54.44 13.61
C GLY A 532 -4.20 54.06 14.93
N SER A 533 -4.59 52.80 15.04
CA SER A 533 -5.10 52.18 16.27
C SER A 533 -4.58 50.75 16.41
N ASN A 534 -4.65 50.22 17.63
CA ASN A 534 -4.23 48.87 18.00
C ASN A 534 -2.75 48.57 17.70
N PHE A 535 -1.87 49.57 17.62
CA PHE A 535 -0.44 49.28 17.56
C PHE A 535 0.04 48.70 18.89
N ILE A 536 0.92 47.71 18.84
CA ILE A 536 1.50 47.06 20.01
C ILE A 536 3.02 47.30 19.99
N ASN A 537 3.64 47.38 21.16
CA ASN A 537 5.08 47.55 21.27
C ASN A 537 5.82 46.41 20.55
N GLY A 538 6.68 46.75 19.58
CA GLY A 538 7.32 45.80 18.66
C GLY A 538 6.68 45.72 17.26
N ALA A 539 5.64 46.50 16.97
CA ALA A 539 5.07 46.58 15.62
C ALA A 539 6.08 47.11 14.59
N ILE A 540 6.01 46.58 13.37
CA ILE A 540 6.93 46.90 12.26
C ILE A 540 6.14 47.49 11.10
N VAL A 541 6.62 48.62 10.57
CA VAL A 541 6.14 49.23 9.32
C VAL A 541 6.78 48.53 8.13
N TYR A 542 5.96 48.13 7.16
CA TYR A 542 6.36 47.51 5.90
C TYR A 542 6.18 48.49 4.75
N TRP A 543 7.22 48.65 3.93
CA TRP A 543 7.31 49.51 2.76
C TRP A 543 7.35 48.64 1.50
N ASN A 544 6.25 48.57 0.73
CA ASN A 544 6.08 47.60 -0.37
C ASN A 544 6.43 46.15 0.04
N GLY A 545 5.96 45.75 1.23
CA GLY A 545 6.23 44.42 1.77
C GLY A 545 7.63 44.22 2.37
N SER A 546 8.48 45.25 2.42
CA SER A 546 9.79 45.19 3.08
C SER A 546 9.80 45.90 4.44
N ALA A 547 10.25 45.24 5.50
CA ALA A 547 10.28 45.80 6.86
C ALA A 547 11.21 47.03 6.97
N ARG A 548 10.80 48.02 7.77
CA ARG A 548 11.60 49.21 8.11
C ARG A 548 11.80 49.34 9.61
N ALA A 549 12.94 49.89 10.01
CA ALA A 549 13.24 50.15 11.41
C ALA A 549 12.16 51.06 11.99
N THR A 550 11.39 50.52 12.93
CA THR A 550 10.18 51.13 13.47
C THR A 550 10.33 51.38 14.96
N THR A 551 9.94 52.56 15.41
CA THR A 551 9.86 52.93 16.83
C THR A 551 8.40 53.01 17.22
N PHE A 552 8.01 52.19 18.21
CA PHE A 552 6.71 52.27 18.84
C PHE A 552 6.64 53.48 19.77
N ILE A 553 5.68 54.39 19.52
CA ILE A 553 5.45 55.56 20.38
C ILE A 553 4.34 55.23 21.39
N HIS A 554 3.16 54.86 20.89
CA HIS A 554 2.03 54.35 21.68
C HIS A 554 1.05 53.60 20.76
N SER A 555 -0.07 53.11 21.30
CA SER A 555 -1.03 52.24 20.57
C SER A 555 -1.74 52.86 19.36
N ALA A 556 -1.44 54.11 19.05
CA ALA A 556 -2.02 54.87 17.94
C ALA A 556 -0.96 55.59 17.08
N GLN A 557 0.34 55.43 17.39
CA GLN A 557 1.41 56.06 16.61
C GLN A 557 2.70 55.24 16.58
N LEU A 558 3.28 55.11 15.39
CA LEU A 558 4.61 54.57 15.12
C LEU A 558 5.44 55.60 14.34
N THR A 559 6.76 55.49 14.40
CA THR A 559 7.65 56.17 13.45
C THR A 559 8.56 55.15 12.77
N ALA A 560 8.88 55.33 11.49
CA ALA A 560 9.75 54.45 10.72
C ALA A 560 10.78 55.23 9.91
N ALA A 561 12.03 54.75 9.89
CA ALA A 561 13.08 55.36 9.08
C ALA A 561 12.97 54.87 7.62
N ILE A 562 12.83 55.81 6.68
CA ILE A 562 12.79 55.56 5.23
C ILE A 562 14.10 56.08 4.60
N PRO A 563 15.04 55.20 4.24
CA PRO A 563 16.26 55.55 3.51
C PRO A 563 16.01 56.23 2.16
N SER A 564 16.97 57.03 1.69
CA SER A 564 16.91 57.66 0.35
C SER A 564 16.83 56.65 -0.80
N ALA A 565 17.40 55.45 -0.62
CA ALA A 565 17.33 54.38 -1.61
C ALA A 565 15.89 53.89 -1.87
N ASP A 566 15.01 53.93 -0.86
CA ASP A 566 13.63 53.47 -0.97
C ASP A 566 12.71 54.44 -1.74
N ILE A 567 13.22 55.63 -2.00
CA ILE A 567 12.55 56.69 -2.75
C ILE A 567 13.37 57.11 -3.96
N ALA A 568 14.27 56.25 -4.46
CA ALA A 568 15.09 56.56 -5.64
C ALA A 568 14.24 56.71 -6.92
N SER A 569 13.10 56.03 -6.99
CA SER A 569 12.20 56.01 -8.15
C SER A 569 10.81 56.51 -7.78
N ALA A 570 10.17 57.21 -8.72
CA ALA A 570 8.79 57.65 -8.56
C ALA A 570 7.81 56.47 -8.65
N GLY A 571 6.72 56.54 -7.89
CA GLY A 571 5.70 55.50 -7.84
C GLY A 571 4.85 55.55 -6.58
N SER A 572 3.83 54.69 -6.53
CA SER A 572 3.00 54.48 -5.35
C SER A 572 3.58 53.35 -4.50
N ILE A 573 3.68 53.60 -3.21
CA ILE A 573 4.18 52.64 -2.23
C ILE A 573 3.04 52.26 -1.30
N ASN A 574 2.83 50.97 -1.09
CA ASN A 574 1.92 50.47 -0.07
C ASN A 574 2.64 50.38 1.27
N VAL A 575 2.13 51.11 2.26
CA VAL A 575 2.59 51.07 3.65
C VAL A 575 1.60 50.27 4.48
N SER A 576 2.07 49.23 5.17
CA SER A 576 1.28 48.47 6.15
C SER A 576 2.04 48.35 7.47
N VAL A 577 1.32 48.01 8.54
CA VAL A 577 1.90 47.72 9.86
C VAL A 577 1.58 46.28 10.22
N VAL A 578 2.57 45.57 10.74
CA VAL A 578 2.40 44.24 11.32
C VAL A 578 2.68 44.33 12.81
N ASN A 579 1.70 43.97 13.63
CA ASN A 579 1.89 43.85 15.08
C ASN A 579 2.70 42.58 15.41
N PRO A 580 3.36 42.53 16.58
CA PRO A 580 3.83 41.27 17.16
C PRO A 580 2.66 40.27 17.21
N GLY A 581 2.86 39.06 16.69
CA GLY A 581 1.79 38.09 16.48
C GLY A 581 1.30 37.97 15.02
N GLY A 582 1.78 38.84 14.11
CA GLY A 582 1.60 38.70 12.66
C GLY A 582 0.34 39.35 12.09
N ALA A 583 -0.52 39.95 12.92
CA ALA A 583 -1.70 40.65 12.42
C ALA A 583 -1.30 41.92 11.64
N THR A 584 -1.79 42.03 10.40
CA THR A 584 -1.44 43.09 9.46
C THR A 584 -2.57 44.11 9.35
N SER A 585 -2.23 45.40 9.21
CA SER A 585 -3.19 46.48 9.01
C SER A 585 -3.74 46.55 7.58
N ASN A 586 -4.73 47.42 7.38
CA ASN A 586 -4.98 47.98 6.05
C ASN A 586 -3.70 48.63 5.48
N ALA A 587 -3.56 48.64 4.16
CA ALA A 587 -2.49 49.34 3.47
C ALA A 587 -2.88 50.81 3.24
N GLN A 588 -1.96 51.72 3.51
CA GLN A 588 -2.09 53.13 3.18
C GLN A 588 -1.04 53.51 2.12
N THR A 589 -1.48 54.18 1.06
CA THR A 589 -0.59 54.56 -0.04
C THR A 589 0.25 55.78 0.33
N PHE A 590 1.55 55.67 0.09
CA PHE A 590 2.51 56.77 0.11
C PHE A 590 2.97 57.06 -1.32
N THR A 591 2.99 58.33 -1.73
CA THR A 591 3.33 58.70 -3.12
C THR A 591 4.75 59.24 -3.25
N VAL A 592 5.56 58.65 -4.13
CA VAL A 592 6.86 59.21 -4.54
C VAL A 592 6.68 59.89 -5.90
N ASN A 593 6.73 61.21 -5.93
CA ASN A 593 6.56 62.02 -7.13
C ASN A 593 7.82 61.99 -8.00
N THR A 594 7.67 62.16 -9.32
CA THR A 594 8.80 62.32 -10.24
C THR A 594 9.65 63.54 -9.86
N ALA A 595 10.96 63.37 -9.84
CA ALA A 595 11.89 64.49 -9.77
C ALA A 595 11.73 65.33 -11.05
N GLY A 596 11.47 66.62 -10.92
CA GLY A 596 11.43 67.53 -12.07
C GLY A 596 12.77 67.50 -12.78
N THR A 597 12.76 67.16 -14.08
CA THR A 597 13.96 67.03 -14.91
C THR A 597 14.64 68.39 -15.11
N PRO A 598 15.94 68.55 -14.82
CA PRO A 598 16.75 69.55 -15.48
C PRO A 598 17.03 69.10 -16.92
N THR A 599 16.85 70.00 -17.87
CA THR A 599 17.22 69.84 -19.27
C THR A 599 18.75 69.85 -19.44
N TYR A 600 19.30 68.89 -20.20
CA TYR A 600 20.11 69.09 -21.44
C TYR A 600 21.05 67.91 -21.81
N THR A 601 20.94 67.56 -23.10
CA THR A 601 21.89 67.00 -24.10
C THR A 601 22.69 65.68 -23.88
N PRO A 602 22.57 64.69 -24.79
CA PRO A 602 23.37 63.46 -24.75
C PRO A 602 24.71 63.59 -25.52
N THR A 603 25.78 62.96 -25.00
CA THR A 603 27.02 62.68 -25.74
C THR A 603 27.54 61.26 -25.42
N ALA A 604 27.66 60.47 -26.48
CA ALA A 604 28.53 59.32 -26.77
C ALA A 604 28.87 58.23 -25.72
N THR A 605 28.33 57.03 -25.99
CA THR A 605 28.92 55.67 -26.08
C THR A 605 30.26 55.32 -25.38
N ARG A 606 30.25 54.23 -24.59
CA ARG A 606 31.26 53.15 -24.71
C ARG A 606 30.78 51.78 -24.21
N THR A 607 31.16 50.78 -24.99
CA THR A 607 30.99 49.32 -24.94
C THR A 607 31.70 48.64 -23.77
N ALA A 608 31.18 47.50 -23.29
CA ALA A 608 31.93 46.46 -22.61
C ALA A 608 31.43 45.04 -22.97
N THR A 609 32.40 44.18 -23.28
CA THR A 609 32.40 42.79 -23.74
C THR A 609 32.10 41.77 -22.63
N PRO A 610 31.72 40.52 -22.97
CA PRO A 610 32.25 39.37 -22.22
C PRO A 610 32.89 38.29 -23.13
N THR A 611 33.98 37.72 -22.62
CA THR A 611 34.74 36.53 -23.08
C THR A 611 34.66 35.54 -21.90
N ALA A 612 34.58 34.21 -21.99
CA ALA A 612 35.24 33.28 -22.88
C ALA A 612 34.50 31.93 -22.98
N THR A 613 34.72 31.29 -24.13
CA THR A 613 34.22 30.01 -24.62
C THR A 613 35.01 28.81 -24.05
N ARG A 614 34.32 27.69 -23.77
CA ARG A 614 34.91 26.34 -23.69
C ARG A 614 34.50 25.53 -24.91
N THR A 615 35.48 24.79 -25.42
CA THR A 615 35.60 24.15 -26.74
C THR A 615 34.63 22.97 -26.91
N ALA A 616 33.78 23.01 -27.94
CA ALA A 616 33.01 21.87 -28.44
C ALA A 616 33.58 21.40 -29.79
N THR A 617 33.79 20.10 -29.89
CA THR A 617 34.21 19.33 -31.07
C THR A 617 33.17 19.45 -32.20
N PRO A 618 33.56 19.47 -33.51
CA PRO A 618 32.73 20.04 -34.56
C PRO A 618 31.51 19.18 -34.93
N THR A 619 30.34 19.82 -34.95
CA THR A 619 29.10 19.31 -35.56
C THR A 619 29.20 19.39 -37.09
N PRO A 620 28.98 18.31 -37.85
CA PRO A 620 28.82 18.40 -39.29
C PRO A 620 27.49 19.08 -39.62
N THR A 621 27.55 20.11 -40.46
CA THR A 621 26.40 20.87 -40.96
C THR A 621 25.58 20.03 -41.92
N ALA A 622 24.44 19.51 -41.48
CA ALA A 622 23.38 19.06 -42.39
C ALA A 622 22.66 20.30 -42.93
N THR A 623 22.57 20.40 -44.27
CA THR A 623 21.82 21.45 -44.96
C THR A 623 20.32 21.08 -44.91
N PRO A 624 19.43 21.89 -44.34
CA PRO A 624 17.99 21.61 -44.41
C PRO A 624 17.48 21.92 -45.82
N SER A 625 17.17 20.88 -46.60
CA SER A 625 16.40 21.04 -47.84
C SER A 625 14.91 20.79 -47.55
N GLY A 626 14.08 21.82 -47.73
CA GLY A 626 12.62 21.74 -47.62
C GLY A 626 12.10 22.51 -46.41
N GLY A 627 11.06 23.34 -46.60
CA GLY A 627 10.47 24.14 -45.52
C GLY A 627 10.02 23.28 -44.33
N ASN A 628 9.95 23.91 -43.14
CA ASN A 628 9.58 23.24 -41.89
C ASN A 628 8.27 22.46 -42.07
N LYS A 629 8.30 21.16 -41.76
CA LYS A 629 7.10 20.33 -41.73
C LYS A 629 6.16 20.82 -40.61
N ALA A 630 4.88 20.50 -40.72
CA ALA A 630 3.90 20.93 -39.72
C ALA A 630 4.15 20.28 -38.35
N TRP A 631 4.51 18.99 -38.34
CA TRP A 631 4.72 18.20 -37.13
C TRP A 631 6.11 17.55 -37.09
N THR A 632 6.69 17.47 -35.89
CA THR A 632 7.82 16.59 -35.58
C THR A 632 7.44 15.67 -34.43
N PHE A 633 7.52 14.36 -34.66
CA PHE A 633 7.30 13.31 -33.68
C PHE A 633 8.66 12.88 -33.13
N MET A 634 8.85 13.04 -31.83
CA MET A 634 10.02 12.62 -31.07
C MET A 634 9.69 11.33 -30.35
N LEU A 635 10.35 10.23 -30.72
CA LEU A 635 10.16 8.92 -30.12
C LEU A 635 11.40 8.60 -29.30
N TYR A 636 11.27 8.66 -27.97
CA TYR A 636 12.31 8.29 -27.01
C TYR A 636 12.05 6.85 -26.59
N LEU A 637 12.76 5.92 -27.24
CA LEU A 637 12.58 4.47 -27.10
C LEU A 637 13.69 3.95 -26.19
N ALA A 638 13.40 3.82 -24.90
CA ALA A 638 14.33 3.28 -23.91
C ALA A 638 14.18 1.76 -23.89
N GLY A 639 14.98 1.09 -24.71
CA GLY A 639 14.86 -0.34 -24.95
C GLY A 639 15.88 -1.18 -24.21
N ASP A 640 16.82 -0.61 -23.46
CA ASP A 640 17.82 -1.36 -22.72
C ASP A 640 17.22 -2.09 -21.49
N ASN A 641 16.37 -3.07 -21.80
CA ASN A 641 15.66 -3.96 -20.88
C ASN A 641 14.92 -5.05 -21.71
N ASP A 642 13.95 -5.73 -21.10
CA ASP A 642 13.16 -6.79 -21.74
C ASP A 642 12.21 -6.30 -22.85
N LEU A 643 12.16 -4.99 -23.12
CA LEU A 643 11.33 -4.40 -24.15
C LEU A 643 12.04 -4.16 -25.50
N HIS A 644 13.36 -4.35 -25.60
CA HIS A 644 14.13 -4.01 -26.81
C HIS A 644 13.55 -4.59 -28.12
N ALA A 645 13.24 -5.89 -28.14
CA ALA A 645 12.81 -6.60 -29.35
C ALA A 645 11.47 -6.09 -29.89
N TYR A 646 10.66 -5.49 -29.02
CA TYR A 646 9.41 -4.84 -29.38
C TYR A 646 9.65 -3.48 -30.04
N LEU A 647 10.47 -2.65 -29.40
CA LEU A 647 10.82 -1.33 -29.92
C LEU A 647 11.53 -1.45 -31.28
N GLU A 648 12.40 -2.45 -31.48
CA GLU A 648 12.99 -2.78 -32.79
C GLU A 648 11.94 -3.10 -33.86
N ARG A 649 10.95 -3.93 -33.53
CA ARG A 649 9.86 -4.27 -34.47
C ARG A 649 9.07 -3.04 -34.88
N ALA A 650 8.82 -2.14 -33.95
CA ALA A 650 8.07 -0.93 -34.25
C ALA A 650 8.86 0.08 -35.08
N ILE A 651 10.17 0.20 -34.87
CA ILE A 651 11.05 0.93 -35.79
C ILE A 651 10.94 0.36 -37.21
N ALA A 652 11.06 -0.96 -37.38
CA ALA A 652 10.96 -1.60 -38.69
C ALA A 652 9.61 -1.34 -39.39
N GLN A 653 8.54 -1.15 -38.61
CA GLN A 653 7.20 -0.87 -39.14
C GLN A 653 7.03 0.59 -39.54
N LEU A 654 7.62 1.52 -38.80
CA LEU A 654 7.72 2.93 -39.19
C LEU A 654 8.54 3.06 -40.48
N GLU A 655 9.64 2.33 -40.60
CA GLU A 655 10.45 2.25 -41.81
C GLU A 655 9.68 1.65 -43.01
N ALA A 656 8.71 0.76 -42.78
CA ALA A 656 7.88 0.20 -43.85
C ALA A 656 6.86 1.20 -44.41
N GLN A 657 6.59 2.32 -43.73
CA GLN A 657 5.60 3.31 -44.16
C GLN A 657 6.14 4.23 -45.27
N GLN A 658 5.22 4.76 -46.07
CA GLN A 658 5.53 5.87 -46.97
C GLN A 658 5.79 7.15 -46.16
N PRO A 659 6.74 8.01 -46.57
CA PRO A 659 7.04 9.22 -45.84
C PRO A 659 5.86 10.20 -45.89
N ASN A 660 5.50 10.77 -44.73
CA ASN A 660 4.48 11.81 -44.64
C ASN A 660 5.09 13.19 -44.98
N PRO A 661 4.53 13.97 -45.90
CA PRO A 661 5.06 15.28 -46.28
C PRO A 661 5.00 16.33 -45.16
N ASP A 662 4.07 16.19 -44.21
CA ASP A 662 3.80 17.13 -43.13
C ASP A 662 4.40 16.71 -41.77
N VAL A 663 5.01 15.51 -41.67
CA VAL A 663 5.53 14.96 -40.40
C VAL A 663 6.99 14.51 -40.50
N ASN A 664 7.83 14.94 -39.56
CA ASN A 664 9.12 14.30 -39.28
C ASN A 664 8.93 13.25 -38.19
N VAL A 665 9.55 12.07 -38.33
CA VAL A 665 9.58 11.04 -37.27
C VAL A 665 11.02 10.81 -36.88
N VAL A 666 11.38 11.23 -35.67
CA VAL A 666 12.75 11.22 -35.14
C VAL A 666 12.79 10.30 -33.94
N VAL A 667 13.72 9.36 -33.95
CA VAL A 667 13.86 8.32 -32.94
C VAL A 667 15.19 8.51 -32.23
N LEU A 668 15.18 8.41 -30.89
CA LEU A 668 16.30 7.93 -30.10
C LEU A 668 15.93 6.50 -29.68
N PHE A 669 16.82 5.55 -29.95
CA PHE A 669 16.65 4.17 -29.56
C PHE A 669 17.93 3.69 -28.89
N ASP A 670 17.78 3.32 -27.63
CA ASP A 670 18.78 2.62 -26.84
C ASP A 670 18.35 1.15 -26.74
N ASN A 671 19.22 0.21 -27.09
CA ASN A 671 18.85 -1.19 -27.30
C ASN A 671 19.50 -2.05 -26.19
N ASP A 672 19.33 -3.38 -26.21
CA ASP A 672 19.67 -4.24 -25.07
C ASP A 672 21.17 -4.49 -24.82
N ARG A 673 22.06 -3.83 -25.57
CA ARG A 673 23.50 -4.10 -25.51
C ARG A 673 24.30 -2.82 -25.33
N LYS A 674 25.49 -3.02 -24.75
CA LYS A 674 26.45 -1.94 -24.60
C LYS A 674 26.86 -1.31 -25.92
N ASN A 675 26.78 0.00 -25.94
CA ASN A 675 27.09 0.90 -27.04
C ASN A 675 26.30 0.59 -28.30
N ASP A 676 24.98 0.52 -28.20
CA ASP A 676 24.11 0.30 -29.35
C ASP A 676 23.04 1.38 -29.51
N SER A 677 23.18 2.52 -28.82
CA SER A 677 22.23 3.61 -28.92
C SER A 677 22.41 4.42 -30.21
N TRP A 678 21.28 4.73 -30.85
CA TRP A 678 21.22 5.52 -32.07
C TRP A 678 20.18 6.63 -31.94
N ARG A 679 20.41 7.72 -32.67
CA ARG A 679 19.34 8.64 -33.06
C ARG A 679 19.24 8.77 -34.57
N PHE A 680 18.03 8.88 -35.11
CA PHE A 680 17.82 8.95 -36.55
C PHE A 680 16.48 9.56 -36.93
N LEU A 681 16.41 10.11 -38.15
CA LEU A 681 15.17 10.43 -38.83
C LEU A 681 14.72 9.18 -39.57
N VAL A 682 13.58 8.60 -39.22
CA VAL A 682 13.05 7.38 -39.85
C VAL A 682 13.02 7.54 -41.37
N GLN A 683 13.60 6.57 -42.07
CA GLN A 683 13.64 6.53 -43.53
C GLN A 683 12.83 5.34 -44.06
N PRO A 684 12.09 5.51 -45.17
CA PRO A 684 11.43 4.40 -45.84
C PRO A 684 12.43 3.29 -46.19
N GLY A 685 12.09 2.05 -45.84
CA GLY A 685 12.89 0.85 -46.02
C GLY A 685 14.17 0.79 -45.17
N GLY A 686 14.32 1.63 -44.14
CA GLY A 686 15.53 1.66 -43.30
C GLY A 686 16.77 2.18 -44.04
N ASN A 687 16.58 2.98 -45.09
CA ASN A 687 17.64 3.48 -45.95
C ASN A 687 18.42 4.63 -45.29
N TYR A 688 19.33 4.28 -44.39
CA TYR A 688 20.12 5.25 -43.63
C TYR A 688 21.46 5.58 -44.27
N THR A 689 21.86 6.84 -44.14
CA THR A 689 23.22 7.33 -44.36
C THR A 689 23.77 7.84 -43.03
N LEU A 690 24.81 7.17 -42.54
CA LEU A 690 25.45 7.53 -41.27
C LEU A 690 25.97 8.97 -41.28
N GLY A 691 25.74 9.69 -40.20
CA GLY A 691 26.11 11.10 -40.08
C GLY A 691 25.18 12.09 -40.78
N VAL A 692 24.20 11.61 -41.56
CA VAL A 692 23.26 12.45 -42.32
C VAL A 692 21.83 12.31 -41.83
N ASN A 693 21.35 11.08 -41.63
CA ASN A 693 20.01 10.81 -41.11
C ASN A 693 19.99 9.72 -40.03
N LYS A 694 21.15 9.16 -39.67
CA LYS A 694 21.35 8.23 -38.55
C LYS A 694 22.70 8.47 -37.90
N TRP A 695 22.73 8.58 -36.58
CA TRP A 695 23.92 8.89 -35.79
C TRP A 695 24.06 7.90 -34.65
N TYR A 696 25.26 7.37 -34.52
CA TYR A 696 25.66 6.52 -33.40
C TYR A 696 25.93 7.38 -32.17
N LEU A 697 25.44 6.96 -31.00
CA LEU A 697 25.60 7.70 -29.76
C LEU A 697 26.51 6.99 -28.74
N GLY A 698 26.92 5.75 -28.99
CA GLY A 698 27.58 4.94 -27.98
C GLY A 698 26.54 4.32 -27.06
N GLU A 699 26.82 4.25 -25.77
CA GLU A 699 25.84 3.93 -24.73
C GLU A 699 25.18 5.22 -24.24
N VAL A 700 23.86 5.22 -24.15
CA VAL A 700 23.09 6.34 -23.61
C VAL A 700 22.30 5.84 -22.42
N ASN A 701 22.57 6.38 -21.23
CA ASN A 701 21.70 6.15 -20.08
C ASN A 701 20.36 6.85 -20.34
N THR A 702 19.31 6.09 -20.66
CA THR A 702 17.99 6.63 -20.96
C THR A 702 17.22 7.10 -19.72
N GLY A 703 17.65 6.68 -18.54
CA GLY A 703 17.23 7.17 -17.23
C GLY A 703 17.82 8.53 -16.85
N ASP A 704 18.90 8.99 -17.52
CA ASP A 704 19.52 10.29 -17.23
C ASP A 704 18.66 11.46 -17.81
N PRO A 705 18.24 12.45 -16.99
CA PRO A 705 17.52 13.62 -17.49
C PRO A 705 18.25 14.37 -18.60
N GLN A 706 19.58 14.35 -18.64
CA GLN A 706 20.36 15.00 -19.70
C GLN A 706 20.16 14.34 -21.07
N SER A 707 19.98 13.02 -21.13
CA SER A 707 19.72 12.28 -22.37
C SER A 707 18.43 12.75 -23.03
N LEU A 708 17.36 12.93 -22.23
CA LEU A 708 16.10 13.46 -22.71
C LEU A 708 16.21 14.93 -23.16
N ILE A 709 16.91 15.77 -22.39
CA ILE A 709 17.16 17.18 -22.74
C ILE A 709 17.88 17.28 -24.09
N ASP A 710 18.95 16.51 -24.25
CA ASP A 710 19.78 16.51 -25.46
C ASP A 710 18.99 16.03 -26.67
N PHE A 711 18.17 14.99 -26.51
CA PHE A 711 17.32 14.49 -27.59
C PHE A 711 16.28 15.52 -28.05
N ILE A 712 15.56 16.15 -27.12
CA ILE A 712 14.54 17.17 -27.46
C ILE A 712 15.20 18.37 -28.14
N ASN A 713 16.28 18.89 -27.57
CA ASN A 713 16.96 20.07 -28.10
C ASN A 713 17.59 19.80 -29.47
N TRP A 714 18.28 18.67 -29.62
CA TRP A 714 18.85 18.27 -30.89
C TRP A 714 17.77 18.06 -31.96
N THR A 715 16.66 17.42 -31.61
CA THR A 715 15.56 17.18 -32.56
C THR A 715 14.94 18.49 -33.03
N ARG A 716 14.68 19.45 -32.14
CA ARG A 716 14.14 20.77 -32.53
C ARG A 716 15.10 21.59 -33.38
N ALA A 717 16.40 21.47 -33.12
CA ALA A 717 17.42 22.17 -33.90
C ALA A 717 17.55 21.62 -35.33
N ASN A 718 17.41 20.29 -35.52
CA ASN A 718 17.63 19.63 -36.80
C ASN A 718 16.35 19.40 -37.61
N TYR A 719 15.20 19.26 -36.93
CA TYR A 719 13.90 18.97 -37.53
C TYR A 719 12.82 19.92 -36.98
N PRO A 720 12.96 21.24 -37.19
CA PRO A 720 12.01 22.22 -36.70
C PRO A 720 10.64 22.02 -37.35
N ALA A 721 9.61 22.09 -36.52
CA ALA A 721 8.19 22.03 -36.91
C ALA A 721 7.36 23.06 -36.12
N GLN A 722 6.12 23.24 -36.55
CA GLN A 722 5.15 24.09 -35.85
C GLN A 722 4.63 23.41 -34.59
N HIS A 723 4.45 22.08 -34.65
CA HIS A 723 3.94 21.26 -33.56
C HIS A 723 4.87 20.10 -33.22
N TYR A 724 4.89 19.71 -31.95
CA TYR A 724 5.74 18.64 -31.43
C TYR A 724 4.96 17.60 -30.66
N TYR A 725 5.17 16.34 -31.03
CA TYR A 725 4.73 15.17 -30.29
C TYR A 725 5.95 14.52 -29.63
N LEU A 726 5.85 14.13 -28.36
CA LEU A 726 6.90 13.38 -27.64
C LEU A 726 6.31 12.12 -27.04
N ALA A 727 6.82 10.95 -27.43
CA ALA A 727 6.57 9.68 -26.75
C ALA A 727 7.78 9.28 -25.90
N LEU A 728 7.53 8.94 -24.65
CA LEU A 728 8.46 8.22 -23.79
C LEU A 728 7.93 6.78 -23.70
N ALA A 729 8.58 5.85 -24.40
CA ALA A 729 8.12 4.48 -24.54
C ALA A 729 9.09 3.53 -23.86
N ASP A 730 8.60 2.92 -22.78
CA ASP A 730 9.27 1.92 -21.94
C ASP A 730 8.37 1.56 -20.73
N HIS A 731 8.85 0.72 -19.81
CA HIS A 731 8.27 0.53 -18.48
C HIS A 731 7.92 1.86 -17.80
N GLY A 732 6.88 1.77 -16.96
CA GLY A 732 6.28 2.90 -16.27
C GLY A 732 5.80 2.48 -14.90
N ARG A 733 5.96 3.36 -13.92
CA ARG A 733 5.25 3.22 -12.65
C ARG A 733 4.97 4.60 -12.08
N GLY A 734 3.69 4.91 -11.89
CA GLY A 734 3.20 6.24 -11.52
C GLY A 734 4.07 7.01 -10.51
N THR A 735 4.40 6.42 -9.36
CA THR A 735 5.21 7.05 -8.30
C THR A 735 6.73 6.96 -8.49
N SER A 736 7.21 6.10 -9.38
CA SER A 736 8.64 5.92 -9.65
C SER A 736 9.10 6.79 -10.81
N GLY A 737 8.56 6.58 -12.02
CA GLY A 737 9.13 7.15 -13.24
C GLY A 737 8.80 6.37 -14.51
N VAL A 738 9.62 6.59 -15.55
CA VAL A 738 9.57 6.00 -16.91
C VAL A 738 11.00 5.80 -17.43
N ALA A 739 11.21 5.02 -18.51
CA ALA A 739 12.49 4.89 -19.22
C ALA A 739 13.62 4.23 -18.39
N TRP A 740 13.37 3.01 -17.95
CA TRP A 740 14.30 2.06 -17.36
C TRP A 740 15.42 1.63 -18.29
N ASP A 741 16.62 1.57 -17.71
CA ASP A 741 17.89 1.29 -18.35
C ASP A 741 18.69 0.27 -17.51
N ASP A 742 18.68 -1.00 -17.93
CA ASP A 742 19.23 -2.12 -17.16
C ASP A 742 20.77 -2.13 -17.15
N SER A 743 21.42 -1.66 -18.22
CA SER A 743 22.88 -1.67 -18.33
C SER A 743 23.55 -0.49 -17.61
N SER A 744 22.81 0.59 -17.32
CA SER A 744 23.27 1.79 -16.59
C SER A 744 23.00 1.75 -15.07
N SER A 745 23.16 0.59 -14.43
CA SER A 745 22.87 0.37 -13.00
C SER A 745 21.38 0.31 -12.67
N LYS A 746 20.52 -0.04 -13.63
CA LYS A 746 19.06 -0.07 -13.48
C LYS A 746 18.48 1.31 -13.20
N ASP A 747 18.99 2.30 -13.91
CA ASP A 747 18.54 3.69 -13.80
C ASP A 747 17.18 3.86 -14.49
N TYR A 748 16.45 4.92 -14.15
CA TYR A 748 15.21 5.30 -14.81
C TYR A 748 14.91 6.78 -14.56
N LEU A 749 14.20 7.44 -15.48
CA LEU A 749 13.79 8.83 -15.28
C LEU A 749 12.78 8.90 -14.15
N THR A 750 13.24 9.32 -12.96
CA THR A 750 12.34 9.52 -11.83
C THR A 750 11.33 10.64 -12.13
N THR A 751 10.20 10.65 -11.43
CA THR A 751 9.18 11.70 -11.62
C THR A 751 9.72 13.15 -11.44
N PRO A 752 10.63 13.46 -10.49
CA PRO A 752 11.29 14.76 -10.42
C PRO A 752 12.27 15.04 -11.56
N GLU A 753 13.05 14.04 -11.99
CA GLU A 753 14.02 14.18 -13.08
C GLU A 753 13.33 14.43 -14.41
N LEU A 754 12.25 13.70 -14.70
CA LEU A 754 11.41 13.94 -15.87
C LEU A 754 10.88 15.38 -15.90
N ARG A 755 10.37 15.88 -14.76
CA ARG A 755 9.93 17.28 -14.63
C ARG A 755 11.10 18.24 -14.90
N ALA A 756 12.28 17.99 -14.33
CA ALA A 756 13.46 18.83 -14.50
C ALA A 756 13.95 18.84 -15.96
N ALA A 757 13.96 17.68 -16.62
CA ALA A 757 14.32 17.53 -18.02
C ALA A 757 13.37 18.31 -18.94
N LEU A 758 12.05 18.15 -18.75
CA LEU A 758 11.05 18.90 -19.50
C LEU A 758 11.12 20.40 -19.21
N ASN A 759 11.36 20.81 -17.96
CA ASN A 759 11.59 22.22 -17.61
C ASN A 759 12.78 22.81 -18.38
N ALA A 760 13.91 22.10 -18.42
CA ALA A 760 15.11 22.55 -19.12
C ALA A 760 14.90 22.59 -20.64
N ALA A 761 14.38 21.51 -21.23
CA ALA A 761 14.15 21.40 -22.67
C ALA A 761 13.10 22.41 -23.19
N THR A 762 12.10 22.72 -22.38
CA THR A 762 11.06 23.70 -22.72
C THR A 762 11.42 25.16 -22.43
N ASN A 763 12.64 25.42 -21.94
CA ASN A 763 13.06 26.73 -21.43
C ASN A 763 12.04 27.29 -20.42
N SER A 764 11.79 26.52 -19.37
CA SER A 764 10.82 26.81 -18.30
C SER A 764 9.40 27.05 -18.82
N GLY A 765 8.96 26.25 -19.79
CA GLY A 765 7.63 26.37 -20.39
C GLY A 765 7.45 27.56 -21.35
N ALA A 766 8.53 28.23 -21.76
CA ALA A 766 8.47 29.29 -22.78
C ALA A 766 7.89 28.79 -24.11
N TRP A 767 7.97 27.48 -24.36
CA TRP A 767 7.20 26.78 -25.37
C TRP A 767 6.68 25.47 -24.76
N LYS A 768 5.64 24.87 -25.35
CA LYS A 768 5.06 23.61 -24.87
C LYS A 768 5.11 22.54 -25.95
N ILE A 769 5.30 21.30 -25.52
CA ILE A 769 5.06 20.10 -26.31
C ILE A 769 3.56 20.00 -26.56
N ASP A 770 3.13 19.84 -27.80
CA ASP A 770 1.70 19.81 -28.14
C ASP A 770 1.02 18.57 -27.56
N VAL A 771 1.67 17.42 -27.66
CA VAL A 771 1.18 16.16 -27.09
C VAL A 771 2.36 15.38 -26.50
N LEU A 772 2.33 15.20 -25.19
CA LEU A 772 3.20 14.29 -24.46
C LEU A 772 2.48 12.94 -24.33
N HIS A 773 3.16 11.85 -24.62
CA HIS A 773 2.65 10.49 -24.44
C HIS A 773 3.59 9.72 -23.53
N TYR A 774 3.07 9.29 -22.39
CA TYR A 774 3.70 8.23 -21.63
C TYR A 774 3.19 6.91 -22.19
N ASP A 775 3.95 6.33 -23.13
CA ASP A 775 3.69 4.97 -23.61
C ASP A 775 4.26 3.96 -22.61
N ALA A 776 3.70 4.00 -21.41
CA ALA A 776 4.24 3.37 -20.21
C ALA A 776 3.13 3.07 -19.21
N CYS A 777 3.35 2.05 -18.38
CA CYS A 777 2.36 1.57 -17.41
C CYS A 777 2.05 2.60 -16.32
N LEU A 778 0.77 2.71 -15.93
CA LEU A 778 0.32 3.42 -14.72
C LEU A 778 0.66 4.93 -14.68
N MET A 779 0.98 5.53 -15.83
CA MET A 779 1.42 6.92 -15.90
C MET A 779 0.28 7.94 -15.99
N ALA A 780 -0.98 7.53 -16.16
CA ALA A 780 -2.16 8.40 -16.07
C ALA A 780 -2.54 8.71 -14.60
N LEU A 781 -1.54 8.98 -13.79
CA LEU A 781 -1.68 9.46 -12.42
C LEU A 781 -1.81 10.99 -12.44
N PHE A 782 -2.75 11.56 -11.68
CA PHE A 782 -3.02 13.00 -11.70
C PHE A 782 -1.77 13.82 -11.32
N GLU A 783 -0.97 13.31 -10.40
CA GLU A 783 0.30 13.89 -9.97
C GLU A 783 1.30 14.01 -11.15
N ASN A 784 1.37 12.98 -12.00
CA ASN A 784 2.19 12.99 -13.22
C ASN A 784 1.66 14.00 -14.25
N ALA A 785 0.34 14.10 -14.41
CA ALA A 785 -0.26 15.11 -15.28
C ALA A 785 -0.01 16.53 -14.75
N TYR A 786 -0.12 16.74 -13.44
CA TYR A 786 0.02 18.03 -12.80
C TYR A 786 1.44 18.59 -12.89
N GLN A 787 2.46 17.74 -12.73
CA GLN A 787 3.84 18.20 -12.73
C GLN A 787 4.36 18.63 -14.11
N VAL A 788 3.76 18.16 -15.20
CA VAL A 788 4.17 18.49 -16.58
C VAL A 788 3.27 19.52 -17.27
N LYS A 789 2.25 20.04 -16.59
CA LYS A 789 1.26 21.00 -17.14
C LYS A 789 1.87 22.28 -17.74
N GLU A 790 3.04 22.68 -17.27
CA GLU A 790 3.76 23.87 -17.77
C GLU A 790 4.56 23.58 -19.05
N TYR A 791 4.76 22.31 -19.39
CA TYR A 791 5.67 21.87 -20.46
C TYR A 791 4.95 21.19 -21.62
N ALA A 792 3.70 20.75 -21.42
CA ALA A 792 2.88 20.11 -22.45
C ALA A 792 1.43 20.63 -22.46
N ASN A 793 0.77 20.55 -23.62
CA ASN A 793 -0.64 20.93 -23.77
C ASN A 793 -1.60 19.76 -23.50
N TYR A 794 -1.31 18.59 -24.07
CA TYR A 794 -2.07 17.36 -23.85
C TYR A 794 -1.17 16.23 -23.36
N LEU A 795 -1.71 15.37 -22.50
CA LEU A 795 -1.07 14.14 -22.05
C LEU A 795 -1.88 12.94 -22.53
N VAL A 796 -1.24 11.95 -23.14
CA VAL A 796 -1.80 10.61 -23.38
C VAL A 796 -1.12 9.64 -22.41
N ALA A 797 -1.89 8.83 -21.69
CA ALA A 797 -1.36 7.85 -20.74
C ALA A 797 -2.40 6.80 -20.33
N SER A 798 -1.95 5.70 -19.71
CA SER A 798 -2.81 4.64 -19.17
C SER A 798 -2.88 4.67 -17.64
N GLU A 799 -4.07 4.43 -17.07
CA GLU A 799 -4.28 4.37 -15.61
C GLU A 799 -3.83 3.03 -15.02
N ASN A 800 -3.99 1.96 -15.78
CA ASN A 800 -3.54 0.62 -15.43
C ASN A 800 -2.21 0.28 -16.10
N LEU A 801 -1.77 -0.97 -15.96
CA LEU A 801 -0.76 -1.54 -16.83
C LEU A 801 -1.12 -1.25 -18.29
N GLY A 802 -0.20 -0.56 -18.96
CA GLY A 802 -0.30 -0.21 -20.36
C GLY A 802 0.16 -1.37 -21.22
N TRP A 803 -0.22 -1.35 -22.48
CA TRP A 803 0.21 -2.25 -23.53
C TRP A 803 0.88 -1.36 -24.56
N SER A 804 2.19 -1.19 -24.51
CA SER A 804 2.89 -0.51 -25.58
C SER A 804 2.60 -1.27 -26.85
N ILE A 805 2.37 -0.49 -27.87
CA ILE A 805 2.15 -0.97 -29.22
C ILE A 805 3.32 -0.52 -30.10
N PHE A 806 4.43 -0.06 -29.50
CA PHE A 806 5.75 -0.37 -30.05
C PHE A 806 6.08 -1.85 -29.76
N ALA A 807 5.79 -2.34 -28.56
CA ALA A 807 5.12 -3.61 -28.23
C ALA A 807 5.32 -3.92 -26.73
N TYR A 808 4.34 -4.54 -26.08
CA TYR A 808 4.51 -5.30 -24.82
C TYR A 808 3.97 -6.72 -25.03
N ASP A 809 4.86 -7.71 -25.26
CA ASP A 809 4.54 -9.14 -25.07
C ASP A 809 5.22 -9.77 -23.83
N ALA A 810 5.68 -8.94 -22.89
CA ALA A 810 6.37 -9.36 -21.65
C ALA A 810 5.51 -10.13 -20.62
N TYR A 811 4.38 -10.70 -21.03
CA TYR A 811 3.66 -11.73 -20.28
C TYR A 811 3.56 -13.08 -20.99
N THR A 812 4.44 -13.31 -21.96
CA THR A 812 4.54 -14.58 -22.67
C THR A 812 5.85 -15.29 -22.38
N ARG A 813 6.09 -15.64 -21.11
CA ARG A 813 6.83 -16.89 -20.87
C ARG A 813 5.94 -18.04 -21.32
N ASN A 814 6.15 -18.42 -22.58
CA ASN A 814 5.33 -19.26 -23.45
C ASN A 814 4.13 -18.50 -24.01
N GLY A 815 3.79 -18.74 -25.29
CA GLY A 815 3.05 -17.81 -26.15
C GLY A 815 1.59 -17.44 -25.87
N ILE A 816 1.24 -16.21 -26.21
CA ILE A 816 -0.06 -15.97 -26.83
C ILE A 816 -0.27 -17.03 -27.92
N ARG A 817 -1.36 -17.80 -27.84
CA ARG A 817 -1.85 -18.53 -29.01
C ARG A 817 -2.07 -17.50 -30.12
N GLY A 818 -1.19 -17.50 -31.12
CA GLY A 818 -1.53 -16.98 -32.45
C GLY A 818 -1.05 -15.59 -32.85
N ILE A 819 0.05 -15.05 -32.29
CA ILE A 819 0.78 -13.94 -32.95
C ILE A 819 2.13 -14.40 -33.51
N SER A 820 2.19 -15.63 -34.01
CA SER A 820 3.12 -15.95 -35.10
C SER A 820 2.51 -15.42 -36.40
N GLY A 821 2.83 -14.17 -36.76
CA GLY A 821 2.51 -13.63 -38.10
C GLY A 821 1.62 -12.38 -38.18
N ALA A 822 1.42 -11.60 -37.12
CA ALA A 822 0.77 -10.29 -37.30
C ALA A 822 1.67 -9.34 -38.11
N ARG A 823 1.24 -9.05 -39.34
CA ARG A 823 1.85 -8.08 -40.27
C ARG A 823 0.94 -6.84 -40.47
N ALA A 824 0.22 -6.41 -39.44
CA ALA A 824 -0.73 -5.29 -39.52
C ALA A 824 -0.25 -4.06 -38.71
N PRO A 825 -0.54 -2.83 -39.16
CA PRO A 825 0.15 -1.61 -38.70
C PRO A 825 -0.20 -1.21 -37.26
N TYR A 826 0.85 -0.99 -36.48
CA TYR A 826 0.84 -0.41 -35.14
C TYR A 826 0.34 1.05 -35.16
N GLU A 827 -0.08 1.59 -34.01
CA GLU A 827 -0.85 2.85 -33.93
C GLU A 827 -0.29 4.00 -34.75
N PHE A 828 1.03 4.21 -34.73
CA PHE A 828 1.64 5.29 -35.49
C PHE A 828 1.50 5.07 -37.00
N ALA A 829 1.56 3.83 -37.49
CA ALA A 829 1.25 3.55 -38.88
C ALA A 829 -0.26 3.73 -39.21
N LEU A 830 -1.15 3.73 -38.21
CA LEU A 830 -2.58 4.08 -38.38
C LEU A 830 -2.86 5.59 -38.26
N VAL A 831 -2.09 6.31 -37.45
CA VAL A 831 -2.27 7.73 -37.15
C VAL A 831 -1.47 8.59 -38.13
N LEU A 832 -0.19 8.25 -38.37
CA LEU A 832 0.75 9.02 -39.19
C LEU A 832 0.19 9.36 -40.58
N PRO A 833 -0.48 8.46 -41.34
CA PRO A 833 -1.04 8.82 -42.64
C PRO A 833 -2.17 9.86 -42.59
N LYS A 834 -2.81 10.04 -41.43
CA LYS A 834 -3.92 10.98 -41.21
C LYS A 834 -3.44 12.36 -40.79
N VAL A 835 -2.22 12.46 -40.26
CA VAL A 835 -1.64 13.72 -39.77
C VAL A 835 -1.25 14.59 -40.96
N ASN A 836 -1.72 15.83 -40.95
CA ASN A 836 -1.42 16.83 -41.96
C ASN A 836 -1.26 18.22 -41.31
N ALA A 837 -0.97 19.25 -42.11
CA ALA A 837 -0.75 20.61 -41.63
C ALA A 837 -1.92 21.23 -40.83
N THR A 838 -3.14 20.69 -40.91
CA THR A 838 -4.32 21.18 -40.18
C THR A 838 -4.68 20.35 -38.95
N THR A 839 -3.97 19.23 -38.71
CA THR A 839 -4.19 18.39 -37.53
C THR A 839 -3.87 19.20 -36.27
N THR A 840 -4.84 19.30 -35.34
CA THR A 840 -4.65 19.97 -34.05
C THR A 840 -4.07 19.02 -33.01
N ALA A 841 -3.43 19.57 -31.96
CA ALA A 841 -2.92 18.79 -30.85
C ALA A 841 -3.98 17.93 -30.15
N ARG A 842 -5.19 18.50 -29.93
CA ARG A 842 -6.33 17.77 -29.36
C ARG A 842 -6.75 16.59 -30.24
N GLN A 843 -6.80 16.81 -31.56
CA GLN A 843 -7.15 15.77 -32.51
C GLN A 843 -6.09 14.65 -32.50
N LEU A 844 -4.80 15.01 -32.55
CA LEU A 844 -3.71 14.03 -32.50
C LEU A 844 -3.75 13.19 -31.21
N ALA A 845 -3.89 13.82 -30.04
CA ALA A 845 -3.98 13.11 -28.77
C ALA A 845 -5.18 12.15 -28.72
N THR A 846 -6.32 12.55 -29.28
CA THR A 846 -7.51 11.71 -29.40
C THR A 846 -7.29 10.54 -30.36
N ASP A 847 -6.64 10.77 -31.50
CA ASP A 847 -6.39 9.75 -32.50
C ASP A 847 -5.39 8.70 -32.01
N ILE A 848 -4.38 9.10 -31.23
CA ILE A 848 -3.43 8.19 -30.59
C ILE A 848 -4.15 7.29 -29.57
N ALA A 849 -4.87 7.88 -28.61
CA ALA A 849 -5.59 7.10 -27.61
C ALA A 849 -6.65 6.15 -28.23
N ASN A 850 -7.30 6.57 -29.33
CA ASN A 850 -8.22 5.69 -30.04
C ASN A 850 -7.50 4.60 -30.86
N ALA A 851 -6.33 4.88 -31.44
CA ALA A 851 -5.54 3.88 -32.13
C ALA A 851 -5.07 2.78 -31.16
N TYR A 852 -4.66 3.16 -29.95
CA TYR A 852 -4.32 2.26 -28.84
C TYR A 852 -5.46 1.31 -28.56
N PHE A 853 -6.59 1.92 -28.23
CA PHE A 853 -7.71 1.17 -27.68
C PHE A 853 -8.32 0.21 -28.70
N ASN A 854 -8.36 0.63 -29.96
CA ASN A 854 -8.94 -0.15 -31.05
C ASN A 854 -7.93 -1.09 -31.71
N HIS A 855 -6.71 -1.22 -31.16
CA HIS A 855 -5.71 -2.10 -31.74
C HIS A 855 -6.20 -3.57 -31.73
N PRO A 856 -6.25 -4.26 -32.89
CA PRO A 856 -6.86 -5.59 -32.97
C PRO A 856 -6.22 -6.63 -32.04
N ALA A 857 -4.88 -6.57 -31.85
CA ALA A 857 -4.17 -7.49 -30.97
C ALA A 857 -4.51 -7.30 -29.48
N LEU A 858 -5.04 -6.13 -29.11
CA LEU A 858 -5.42 -5.82 -27.74
C LEU A 858 -6.90 -6.12 -27.47
N SER A 859 -7.68 -6.51 -28.49
CA SER A 859 -9.14 -6.63 -28.40
C SER A 859 -9.63 -7.57 -27.29
N THR A 860 -8.87 -8.62 -26.96
CA THR A 860 -9.17 -9.59 -25.92
C THR A 860 -8.61 -9.23 -24.54
N TYR A 861 -7.80 -8.18 -24.44
CA TYR A 861 -7.09 -7.82 -23.21
C TYR A 861 -7.77 -6.66 -22.46
N PRO A 862 -7.78 -6.70 -21.12
CA PRO A 862 -8.21 -5.57 -20.31
C PRO A 862 -7.25 -4.39 -20.53
N ARG A 863 -7.77 -3.18 -20.74
CA ARG A 863 -6.93 -2.02 -21.09
C ARG A 863 -7.59 -0.70 -20.74
N THR A 864 -6.78 0.29 -20.40
CA THR A 864 -7.17 1.71 -20.25
C THR A 864 -6.29 2.58 -21.15
N ILE A 865 -6.81 3.71 -21.60
CA ILE A 865 -6.02 4.81 -22.18
C ILE A 865 -6.86 6.09 -22.17
N SER A 866 -6.24 7.22 -21.88
CA SER A 866 -6.90 8.52 -21.90
C SER A 866 -6.04 9.58 -22.57
N ALA A 867 -6.68 10.66 -23.04
CA ALA A 867 -6.02 11.92 -23.34
C ALA A 867 -6.56 13.01 -22.43
N LEU A 868 -5.66 13.82 -21.86
CA LEU A 868 -5.93 14.82 -20.84
C LEU A 868 -5.53 16.22 -21.36
N ASP A 869 -6.38 17.22 -21.18
CA ASP A 869 -6.09 18.64 -21.39
C ASP A 869 -5.38 19.23 -20.15
N LEU A 870 -4.08 19.42 -20.24
CA LEU A 870 -3.26 19.86 -19.12
C LEU A 870 -3.53 21.30 -18.69
N SER A 871 -4.18 22.12 -19.53
CA SER A 871 -4.63 23.46 -19.13
C SER A 871 -5.68 23.42 -18.01
N ARG A 872 -6.31 22.26 -17.79
CA ARG A 872 -7.31 22.03 -16.74
C ARG A 872 -6.74 21.45 -15.45
N ALA A 873 -5.47 21.03 -15.44
CA ALA A 873 -4.85 20.38 -14.29
C ALA A 873 -4.89 21.23 -13.02
N THR A 874 -4.66 22.55 -13.14
CA THR A 874 -4.77 23.47 -11.99
C THR A 874 -6.18 23.46 -11.39
N ASN A 875 -7.22 23.48 -12.21
CA ASN A 875 -8.63 23.47 -11.76
C ASN A 875 -8.98 22.16 -11.04
N VAL A 876 -8.53 21.02 -11.57
CA VAL A 876 -8.71 19.71 -10.92
C VAL A 876 -8.01 19.69 -9.56
N ARG A 877 -6.78 20.20 -9.47
CA ARG A 877 -6.05 20.29 -8.20
C ARG A 877 -6.79 21.16 -7.17
N GLN A 878 -7.32 22.33 -7.55
CA GLN A 878 -8.07 23.16 -6.59
C GLN A 878 -9.37 22.48 -6.13
N ALA A 879 -10.05 21.76 -7.01
CA ALA A 879 -11.24 21.00 -6.63
C ALA A 879 -10.89 19.81 -5.71
N LEU A 880 -9.77 19.14 -5.95
CA LEU A 880 -9.24 18.08 -5.08
C LEU A 880 -8.85 18.64 -3.71
N ASP A 881 -8.21 19.82 -3.65
CA ASP A 881 -7.88 20.48 -2.38
C ASP A 881 -9.13 20.85 -1.58
N ALA A 882 -10.18 21.34 -2.26
CA ALA A 882 -11.44 21.64 -1.61
C ALA A 882 -12.10 20.38 -1.02
N LEU A 883 -12.03 19.26 -1.75
CA LEU A 883 -12.51 17.96 -1.26
C LEU A 883 -11.66 17.47 -0.07
N ALA A 884 -10.34 17.47 -0.20
CA ALA A 884 -9.43 17.08 0.87
C ALA A 884 -9.65 17.91 2.14
N THR A 885 -9.83 19.23 2.01
CA THR A 885 -10.16 20.12 3.12
C THR A 885 -11.48 19.75 3.78
N ALA A 886 -12.53 19.47 3.00
CA ALA A 886 -13.82 19.04 3.52
C ALA A 886 -13.75 17.69 4.24
N LEU A 887 -12.94 16.76 3.75
CA LEU A 887 -12.70 15.47 4.39
C LEU A 887 -11.95 15.63 5.72
N ARG A 888 -10.88 16.44 5.75
CA ARG A 888 -10.09 16.72 6.96
C ARG A 888 -10.92 17.36 8.07
N ALA A 889 -11.77 18.33 7.72
CA ALA A 889 -12.63 19.02 8.69
C ALA A 889 -13.61 18.09 9.44
N ASN A 890 -13.96 16.95 8.83
CA ASN A 890 -14.93 16.00 9.37
C ASN A 890 -14.30 14.65 9.73
N LEU A 891 -12.98 14.51 9.64
CA LEU A 891 -12.31 13.20 9.56
C LEU A 891 -12.71 12.24 10.69
N ASN A 892 -12.83 12.72 11.93
CA ASN A 892 -13.21 11.89 13.07
C ASN A 892 -14.57 11.20 12.92
N SER A 893 -15.54 11.82 12.23
CA SER A 893 -16.88 11.25 12.04
C SER A 893 -17.02 10.44 10.76
N ILE A 894 -16.19 10.70 9.74
CA ILE A 894 -16.32 10.08 8.40
C ILE A 894 -15.17 9.13 8.03
N LYS A 895 -14.18 8.91 8.90
CA LYS A 895 -13.00 8.08 8.60
C LYS A 895 -13.37 6.66 8.12
N THR A 896 -14.32 6.02 8.77
CA THR A 896 -14.82 4.69 8.33
C THR A 896 -15.51 4.75 6.97
N ASN A 897 -16.27 5.83 6.69
CA ASN A 897 -16.86 6.04 5.38
C ASN A 897 -15.79 6.21 4.30
N ILE A 898 -14.71 6.96 4.58
CA ILE A 898 -13.56 7.11 3.67
C ILE A 898 -12.88 5.76 3.41
N GLN A 899 -12.67 4.94 4.45
CA GLN A 899 -12.12 3.58 4.32
C GLN A 899 -12.97 2.72 3.39
N ASN A 900 -14.30 2.70 3.62
CA ASN A 900 -15.25 1.95 2.80
C ASN A 900 -15.27 2.46 1.35
N THR A 901 -15.24 3.78 1.16
CA THR A 901 -15.16 4.42 -0.16
C THR A 901 -13.89 4.00 -0.90
N ARG A 902 -12.73 4.04 -0.25
CA ARG A 902 -11.47 3.59 -0.87
C ARG A 902 -11.55 2.12 -1.29
N THR A 903 -12.10 1.25 -0.43
CA THR A 903 -12.31 -0.17 -0.74
C THR A 903 -13.21 -0.37 -1.96
N ALA A 904 -14.27 0.44 -2.10
CA ALA A 904 -15.22 0.40 -3.21
C ALA A 904 -14.74 1.11 -4.50
N THR A 905 -13.67 1.92 -4.41
CA THR A 905 -13.14 2.66 -5.56
C THR A 905 -12.34 1.74 -6.48
N GLN A 906 -12.43 2.00 -7.78
CA GLN A 906 -11.66 1.34 -8.85
C GLN A 906 -10.17 1.52 -8.54
N LYS A 907 -9.45 0.41 -8.58
CA LYS A 907 -8.00 0.36 -8.39
C LYS A 907 -7.33 -0.09 -9.68
N PHE A 908 -6.03 0.13 -9.73
CA PHE A 908 -5.15 -0.27 -10.82
C PHE A 908 -3.98 -1.04 -10.23
N ASP A 909 -3.41 -1.98 -10.99
CA ASP A 909 -2.34 -2.88 -10.53
C ASP A 909 -1.01 -2.12 -10.38
N SER A 910 -0.91 -1.37 -9.29
CA SER A 910 0.19 -0.47 -8.92
C SER A 910 1.37 -1.18 -8.24
N ARG A 911 1.19 -2.47 -7.96
CA ARG A 911 2.13 -3.35 -7.24
C ARG A 911 2.73 -4.44 -8.12
N ASP A 912 2.38 -4.47 -9.40
CA ASP A 912 2.82 -5.46 -10.38
C ASP A 912 2.50 -6.90 -9.93
N TYR A 913 1.35 -7.09 -9.27
CA TYR A 913 0.85 -8.41 -8.88
C TYR A 913 0.12 -9.12 -10.02
N PHE A 914 -0.04 -8.44 -11.14
CA PHE A 914 -0.81 -8.88 -12.30
C PHE A 914 -2.27 -9.14 -11.94
N LYS A 915 -2.73 -8.44 -10.90
CA LYS A 915 -4.04 -8.56 -10.30
C LYS A 915 -4.38 -7.28 -9.55
N ILE A 916 -5.59 -6.79 -9.77
CA ILE A 916 -6.13 -5.68 -8.99
C ILE A 916 -6.54 -6.21 -7.61
N THR A 917 -5.96 -5.63 -6.57
CA THR A 917 -6.13 -6.00 -5.17
C THR A 917 -6.51 -4.79 -4.31
N GLN A 918 -6.80 -5.02 -3.02
CA GLN A 918 -7.03 -3.91 -2.09
C GLN A 918 -5.74 -3.21 -1.67
N ASP A 919 -4.58 -3.85 -1.88
CA ASP A 919 -3.25 -3.33 -1.56
C ASP A 919 -2.71 -2.32 -2.59
N ASP A 920 -3.42 -2.19 -3.72
CA ASP A 920 -3.09 -1.25 -4.78
C ASP A 920 -3.29 0.19 -4.35
N GLU A 921 -2.31 1.04 -4.65
CA GLU A 921 -2.20 2.41 -4.17
C GLU A 921 -2.84 3.44 -5.11
N TYR A 922 -3.08 3.08 -6.38
CA TYR A 922 -3.68 4.00 -7.35
C TYR A 922 -5.18 3.75 -7.45
N VAL A 923 -5.96 4.82 -7.28
CA VAL A 923 -7.43 4.78 -7.34
C VAL A 923 -7.93 5.73 -8.42
N ASP A 924 -9.01 5.36 -9.12
CA ASP A 924 -9.63 6.26 -10.09
C ASP A 924 -10.17 7.52 -9.41
N LEU A 925 -9.74 8.70 -9.88
CA LEU A 925 -9.99 9.96 -9.19
C LEU A 925 -11.47 10.39 -9.27
N TYR A 926 -12.12 10.19 -10.42
CA TYR A 926 -13.52 10.52 -10.60
C TYR A 926 -14.42 9.58 -9.78
N HIS A 927 -14.14 8.29 -9.82
CA HIS A 927 -14.88 7.27 -9.10
C HIS A 927 -14.69 7.44 -7.60
N LEU A 928 -13.49 7.78 -7.12
CA LEU A 928 -13.27 8.16 -5.72
C LEU A 928 -14.22 9.27 -5.29
N ALA A 929 -14.29 10.36 -6.07
CA ALA A 929 -15.19 11.48 -5.78
C ALA A 929 -16.67 11.05 -5.81
N ALA A 930 -17.08 10.24 -6.79
CA ALA A 930 -18.45 9.71 -6.87
C ALA A 930 -18.82 8.84 -5.65
N GLN A 931 -17.88 8.00 -5.20
CA GLN A 931 -18.04 7.15 -4.03
C GLN A 931 -18.10 8.00 -2.74
N LEU A 932 -17.22 9.01 -2.59
CA LEU A 932 -17.24 9.89 -1.41
C LEU A 932 -18.57 10.65 -1.32
N LYS A 933 -19.08 11.15 -2.45
CA LYS A 933 -20.39 11.80 -2.53
C LYS A 933 -21.54 10.87 -2.11
N THR A 934 -21.42 9.58 -2.42
CA THR A 934 -22.45 8.58 -2.14
C THR A 934 -22.44 8.13 -0.67
N TYR A 935 -21.25 7.86 -0.12
CA TYR A 935 -21.09 7.23 1.19
C TYR A 935 -21.00 8.21 2.37
N ILE A 936 -20.79 9.51 2.10
CA ILE A 936 -20.66 10.53 3.15
C ILE A 936 -21.83 11.51 3.06
N ALA A 937 -22.69 11.47 4.08
CA ALA A 937 -23.87 12.34 4.21
C ALA A 937 -23.52 13.74 4.76
N ASP A 938 -22.42 14.32 4.30
CA ASP A 938 -22.03 15.70 4.58
C ASP A 938 -22.15 16.55 3.31
N ALA A 939 -22.94 17.63 3.38
CA ALA A 939 -23.26 18.46 2.21
C ALA A 939 -22.02 19.15 1.62
N THR A 940 -21.02 19.47 2.44
CA THR A 940 -19.77 20.11 2.00
C THR A 940 -18.92 19.11 1.23
N VAL A 941 -18.76 17.90 1.76
CA VAL A 941 -18.07 16.79 1.08
C VAL A 941 -18.77 16.45 -0.24
N GLN A 942 -20.10 16.32 -0.25
CA GLN A 942 -20.86 16.02 -1.47
C GLN A 942 -20.71 17.09 -2.55
N SER A 943 -20.73 18.36 -2.16
CA SER A 943 -20.55 19.49 -3.08
C SER A 943 -19.13 19.56 -3.62
N ALA A 944 -18.12 19.38 -2.76
CA ALA A 944 -16.72 19.36 -3.17
C ALA A 944 -16.41 18.18 -4.10
N ALA A 945 -16.94 16.99 -3.79
CA ALA A 945 -16.83 15.80 -4.63
C ALA A 945 -17.47 16.03 -6.02
N GLN A 946 -18.67 16.62 -6.08
CA GLN A 946 -19.30 16.96 -7.36
C GLN A 946 -18.46 17.97 -8.16
N ASN A 947 -17.88 18.98 -7.50
CA ASN A 947 -17.04 19.96 -8.18
C ASN A 947 -15.76 19.31 -8.74
N LEU A 948 -15.17 18.37 -8.02
CA LEU A 948 -14.04 17.58 -8.52
C LEU A 948 -14.42 16.74 -9.74
N MET A 949 -15.55 16.02 -9.69
CA MET A 949 -16.08 15.27 -10.85
C MET A 949 -16.30 16.17 -12.08
N ASN A 950 -16.84 17.38 -11.88
CA ASN A 950 -17.02 18.36 -12.95
C ASN A 950 -15.67 18.80 -13.53
N ALA A 951 -14.69 19.10 -12.68
CA ALA A 951 -13.36 19.52 -13.12
C ALA A 951 -12.66 18.43 -13.95
N ILE A 952 -12.71 17.16 -13.50
CA ILE A 952 -12.11 16.02 -14.21
C ILE A 952 -12.78 15.84 -15.58
N THR A 953 -14.11 15.91 -15.64
CA THR A 953 -14.85 15.82 -16.92
C THR A 953 -14.37 16.86 -17.94
N THR A 954 -13.96 18.05 -17.51
CA THR A 954 -13.41 19.07 -18.42
C THR A 954 -11.96 18.81 -18.85
N MET A 955 -11.20 18.06 -18.05
CA MET A 955 -9.81 17.70 -18.32
C MET A 955 -9.71 16.49 -19.27
N VAL A 956 -10.57 15.49 -19.10
CA VAL A 956 -10.56 14.26 -19.90
C VAL A 956 -11.11 14.52 -21.30
N VAL A 957 -10.23 14.49 -22.31
CA VAL A 957 -10.58 14.69 -23.73
C VAL A 957 -11.19 13.43 -24.33
N VAL A 958 -10.56 12.29 -24.05
CA VAL A 958 -11.04 10.95 -24.39
C VAL A 958 -10.62 10.02 -23.27
N ASN A 959 -11.47 9.05 -22.97
CA ASN A 959 -11.18 7.96 -22.05
C ASN A 959 -11.74 6.68 -22.66
N GLN A 960 -10.88 5.68 -22.82
CA GLN A 960 -11.23 4.37 -23.32
C GLN A 960 -10.81 3.31 -22.31
N ARG A 961 -11.70 2.33 -22.10
CA ARG A 961 -11.48 1.25 -21.14
C ARG A 961 -12.19 -0.03 -21.56
N ALA A 962 -11.60 -1.16 -21.22
CA ALA A 962 -12.21 -2.47 -21.36
C ALA A 962 -11.79 -3.36 -20.20
N SER A 963 -12.76 -3.97 -19.52
CA SER A 963 -12.52 -5.10 -18.60
C SER A 963 -12.28 -6.38 -19.41
N GLY A 964 -11.58 -7.34 -18.83
CA GLY A 964 -11.23 -8.56 -19.56
C GLY A 964 -10.44 -9.56 -18.73
N MET A 965 -10.24 -10.74 -19.32
CA MET A 965 -9.42 -11.79 -18.72
C MET A 965 -7.94 -11.50 -18.92
N TRP A 966 -7.18 -11.82 -17.89
CA TRP A 966 -5.74 -11.71 -17.82
C TRP A 966 -5.10 -13.05 -17.44
N GLY A 967 -3.99 -13.40 -18.08
CA GLY A 967 -3.20 -14.60 -17.78
C GLY A 967 -3.32 -15.76 -18.77
N TYR A 968 -2.44 -16.75 -18.61
CA TYR A 968 -2.22 -17.88 -19.50
C TYR A 968 -3.26 -19.01 -19.37
N ASP A 969 -4.03 -18.97 -18.29
CA ASP A 969 -4.96 -20.00 -17.84
C ASP A 969 -6.38 -19.45 -17.57
N GLU A 970 -6.67 -18.23 -18.00
CA GLU A 970 -7.98 -17.58 -17.81
C GLU A 970 -8.44 -17.53 -16.34
N GLN A 971 -7.53 -17.29 -15.37
CA GLN A 971 -7.92 -17.26 -13.95
C GLN A 971 -8.11 -15.87 -13.33
N THR A 972 -7.64 -14.78 -13.97
CA THR A 972 -7.71 -13.43 -13.37
C THR A 972 -8.52 -12.48 -14.23
N TYR A 973 -9.68 -12.04 -13.75
CA TYR A 973 -10.50 -11.01 -14.41
C TYR A 973 -10.12 -9.62 -13.88
N TRP A 974 -9.75 -8.70 -14.78
CA TRP A 974 -9.56 -7.29 -14.44
C TRP A 974 -10.81 -6.51 -14.76
N ASP A 975 -11.48 -6.03 -13.71
CA ASP A 975 -12.57 -5.09 -13.86
C ASP A 975 -12.03 -3.65 -13.93
N LEU A 976 -12.27 -2.99 -15.06
CA LEU A 976 -11.86 -1.62 -15.36
C LEU A 976 -13.07 -0.74 -15.76
N GLN A 977 -14.31 -1.19 -15.50
CA GLN A 977 -15.52 -0.47 -15.93
C GLN A 977 -15.65 0.93 -15.33
N ASN A 978 -14.97 1.19 -14.21
CA ASN A 978 -15.01 2.46 -13.49
C ASN A 978 -13.71 3.27 -13.64
N ALA A 979 -12.88 2.97 -14.63
CA ALA A 979 -11.72 3.79 -15.00
C ALA A 979 -12.17 5.03 -15.79
N ASN A 980 -11.90 6.25 -15.31
CA ASN A 980 -12.42 7.51 -15.83
C ASN A 980 -11.33 8.38 -16.47
N GLY A 981 -10.13 7.82 -16.66
CA GLY A 981 -9.06 8.37 -17.47
C GLY A 981 -7.94 9.01 -16.65
N VAL A 982 -8.08 9.18 -15.34
CA VAL A 982 -7.00 9.68 -14.48
C VAL A 982 -7.11 9.14 -13.05
N ALA A 983 -6.03 8.54 -12.58
CA ALA A 983 -5.90 7.99 -11.24
C ALA A 983 -5.31 9.01 -10.24
N LEU A 984 -5.31 8.67 -8.95
CA LEU A 984 -4.70 9.43 -7.86
C LEU A 984 -3.96 8.47 -6.91
N TYR A 985 -2.86 8.92 -6.32
CA TYR A 985 -2.19 8.16 -5.27
C TYR A 985 -2.99 8.23 -3.96
N PHE A 986 -3.59 7.11 -3.57
CA PHE A 986 -4.24 6.94 -2.27
C PHE A 986 -3.88 5.55 -1.72
N PRO A 987 -2.73 5.40 -1.04
CA PRO A 987 -2.28 4.10 -0.56
C PRO A 987 -3.22 3.51 0.51
N PRO A 988 -3.24 2.18 0.70
CA PRO A 988 -4.09 1.53 1.70
C PRO A 988 -3.52 1.64 3.13
N LYS A 989 -2.20 1.85 3.23
CA LYS A 989 -1.46 1.96 4.48
C LYS A 989 -0.29 2.95 4.33
N PRO A 990 0.13 3.62 5.42
CA PRO A 990 1.28 4.52 5.41
C PRO A 990 2.59 3.75 5.60
N GLY A 991 3.72 4.47 5.60
CA GLY A 991 5.04 3.95 5.97
C GLY A 991 5.80 3.19 4.88
N THR A 992 5.21 3.00 3.69
CA THR A 992 5.94 2.49 2.53
C THR A 992 6.97 3.51 2.04
N ALA A 993 8.01 3.05 1.31
CA ALA A 993 9.01 3.96 0.74
C ALA A 993 8.37 5.01 -0.17
N ASP A 994 7.39 4.62 -0.99
CA ASP A 994 6.63 5.54 -1.85
C ASP A 994 5.82 6.54 -1.05
N TYR A 995 5.12 6.09 -0.01
CA TYR A 995 4.37 6.98 0.87
C TYR A 995 5.28 8.02 1.52
N ASN A 996 6.41 7.58 2.09
CA ASN A 996 7.35 8.47 2.77
C ASN A 996 7.97 9.50 1.81
N ARG A 997 8.34 9.09 0.59
CA ARG A 997 8.82 10.01 -0.45
C ARG A 997 7.73 10.99 -0.90
N TYR A 998 6.48 10.52 -1.01
CA TYR A 998 5.33 11.31 -1.40
C TYR A 998 5.03 12.41 -0.37
N ILE A 999 4.82 12.06 0.90
CA ILE A 999 4.55 13.04 1.96
C ILE A 999 5.80 13.87 2.33
N GLY A 1000 6.99 13.38 2.02
CA GLY A 1000 8.25 14.10 2.17
C GLY A 1000 8.56 15.08 1.04
N HIS A 1001 7.64 15.27 0.08
CA HIS A 1001 7.78 16.16 -1.07
C HIS A 1001 8.93 15.81 -2.02
N GLN A 1002 9.32 14.53 -2.06
CA GLN A 1002 10.45 14.06 -2.88
C GLN A 1002 9.99 13.56 -4.25
N THR A 1003 8.73 13.12 -4.37
CA THR A 1003 8.22 12.51 -5.61
C THR A 1003 7.59 13.54 -6.55
N PHE A 1004 6.70 14.40 -6.04
CA PHE A 1004 5.90 15.29 -6.89
C PHE A 1004 5.84 16.71 -6.33
N VAL A 1005 5.98 17.70 -7.21
CA VAL A 1005 5.66 19.11 -6.89
C VAL A 1005 4.20 19.29 -6.46
N PHE A 1006 3.31 18.40 -6.95
CA PHE A 1006 1.91 18.36 -6.55
C PHE A 1006 1.74 18.36 -5.03
N THR A 1007 2.55 17.60 -4.30
CA THR A 1007 2.48 17.50 -2.83
C THR A 1007 2.91 18.78 -2.11
N THR A 1008 3.64 19.68 -2.79
CA THR A 1008 3.99 21.00 -2.23
C THR A 1008 2.95 22.09 -2.55
N GLU A 1009 2.08 21.84 -3.53
CA GLU A 1009 1.09 22.81 -4.04
C GLU A 1009 -0.36 22.38 -3.78
N SER A 1010 -0.57 21.19 -3.20
CA SER A 1010 -1.86 20.60 -2.85
C SER A 1010 -1.95 20.36 -1.34
N VAL A 1011 -3.15 20.05 -0.85
CA VAL A 1011 -3.39 19.63 0.54
C VAL A 1011 -3.73 18.13 0.66
N TRP A 1012 -3.60 17.38 -0.44
CA TRP A 1012 -3.92 15.95 -0.48
C TRP A 1012 -2.99 15.11 0.41
N ASP A 1013 -1.69 15.39 0.38
CA ASP A 1013 -0.67 14.79 1.26
C ASP A 1013 -1.00 15.03 2.74
N GLN A 1014 -1.41 16.25 3.11
CA GLN A 1014 -1.81 16.55 4.49
C GLN A 1014 -3.10 15.81 4.87
N PHE A 1015 -4.03 15.63 3.94
CA PHE A 1015 -5.18 14.75 4.16
C PHE A 1015 -4.74 13.30 4.40
N LEU A 1016 -3.79 12.77 3.64
CA LEU A 1016 -3.27 11.41 3.85
C LEU A 1016 -2.61 11.26 5.22
N VAL A 1017 -1.80 12.23 5.65
CA VAL A 1017 -1.18 12.25 6.99
C VAL A 1017 -2.25 12.26 8.08
N ASP A 1018 -3.24 13.16 8.00
CA ASP A 1018 -4.32 13.24 8.98
C ASP A 1018 -5.16 11.94 8.99
N TYR A 1019 -5.46 11.40 7.81
CA TYR A 1019 -6.22 10.16 7.63
C TYR A 1019 -5.55 8.97 8.32
N PHE A 1020 -4.24 8.83 8.17
CA PHE A 1020 -3.47 7.76 8.81
C PHE A 1020 -3.09 8.05 10.27
N GLY A 1021 -3.17 9.31 10.71
CA GLY A 1021 -2.84 9.71 12.08
C GLY A 1021 -1.36 9.45 12.41
N LEU A 1022 -1.07 8.94 13.61
CA LEU A 1022 0.30 8.68 14.07
C LEU A 1022 1.09 7.72 13.16
N LEU A 1023 0.41 6.79 12.48
CA LEU A 1023 1.04 5.87 11.53
C LEU A 1023 1.38 6.55 10.19
N GLY A 1024 0.75 7.69 9.89
CA GLY A 1024 0.96 8.49 8.69
C GLY A 1024 2.15 9.44 8.76
N LEU A 1025 2.81 9.53 9.91
CA LEU A 1025 4.02 10.34 10.04
C LEU A 1025 5.18 9.59 9.36
N PRO A 1026 6.09 10.30 8.65
CA PRO A 1026 7.28 9.66 8.15
C PRO A 1026 8.05 9.05 9.34
N PRO A 1027 8.73 7.90 9.16
CA PRO A 1027 9.66 7.42 10.17
C PRO A 1027 10.63 8.55 10.51
N GLU A 1028 10.97 8.70 11.80
CA GLU A 1028 11.96 9.68 12.27
C GLU A 1028 13.12 9.73 11.26
N PRO A 1029 13.57 10.92 10.81
CA PRO A 1029 14.79 10.98 10.03
C PRO A 1029 15.86 10.27 10.86
N GLY A 1030 16.23 9.09 10.38
CA GLY A 1030 17.26 8.30 11.03
C GLY A 1030 18.44 9.23 11.21
N SER A 1031 19.02 9.22 12.40
CA SER A 1031 20.42 9.52 12.53
C SER A 1031 21.17 8.51 11.65
N GLU A 1032 21.23 8.77 10.34
CA GLU A 1032 22.43 8.50 9.59
C GLU A 1032 23.49 9.39 10.23
N VAL A 1033 24.05 8.91 11.34
CA VAL A 1033 25.49 8.98 11.47
C VAL A 1033 25.98 8.21 10.24
N LEU A 1034 26.20 8.93 9.14
CA LEU A 1034 27.08 8.46 8.10
C LEU A 1034 28.31 7.95 8.86
N PRO A 1035 28.67 6.65 8.78
CA PRO A 1035 30.00 6.26 9.22
C PRO A 1035 30.94 7.22 8.50
N PRO A 1036 31.86 7.90 9.21
CA PRO A 1036 32.70 8.92 8.61
C PRO A 1036 33.27 8.34 7.32
N GLY A 1037 32.80 8.89 6.19
CA GLY A 1037 33.11 8.34 4.89
C GLY A 1037 34.62 8.23 4.80
N MET A 1038 35.13 7.04 4.56
CA MET A 1038 36.51 6.87 4.12
C MET A 1038 36.68 7.81 2.94
N LEU A 1039 37.43 8.89 3.17
CA LEU A 1039 37.85 9.82 2.14
C LEU A 1039 38.47 8.98 1.02
N ARG A 1040 37.95 9.17 -0.20
CA ARG A 1040 38.58 8.65 -1.41
C ARG A 1040 40.07 9.02 -1.38
N SER A 1041 40.95 8.04 -1.59
CA SER A 1041 42.40 8.30 -1.69
C SER A 1041 42.65 9.34 -2.78
N GLY A 1042 43.19 10.50 -2.43
CA GLY A 1042 43.65 11.48 -3.42
C GLY A 1042 43.50 12.96 -3.09
N LEU A 1043 42.87 13.35 -1.97
CA LEU A 1043 42.78 14.77 -1.59
C LEU A 1043 43.72 15.10 -0.43
N ASN A 1044 44.86 15.73 -0.77
CA ASN A 1044 45.76 16.35 0.20
C ASN A 1044 45.18 17.72 0.62
N PHE A 1045 44.78 17.85 1.88
CA PHE A 1045 44.48 19.16 2.48
C PHE A 1045 45.61 19.57 3.42
N TYR A 1046 46.17 20.76 3.20
CA TYR A 1046 47.08 21.41 4.14
C TYR A 1046 46.26 22.18 5.18
N LEU A 1047 46.42 21.85 6.45
CA LEU A 1047 45.93 22.68 7.57
C LEU A 1047 47.07 23.58 8.07
N PRO A 1048 46.86 24.90 8.21
CA PRO A 1048 47.81 25.76 8.89
C PRO A 1048 47.77 25.50 10.39
N TYR A 1049 48.94 25.20 10.96
CA TYR A 1049 49.16 25.08 12.40
C TYR A 1049 49.01 26.47 13.04
N VAL A 1050 48.10 26.61 14.00
CA VAL A 1050 48.04 27.80 14.87
C VAL A 1050 48.18 27.31 16.30
N ASP A 1051 49.28 27.73 16.92
CA ASP A 1051 49.70 27.38 18.27
C ASP A 1051 48.92 28.21 19.30
N LYS A 1052 48.42 27.50 20.33
CA LYS A 1052 47.87 27.92 21.64
C LYS A 1052 46.47 28.51 21.71
#